data_AF-A0A423XDN0-F1
#
_entry.id   AF-A0A423XDN0-F1
#
_cell.length_a   1.000
_cell.length_b   1.000
_cell.length_c   1.000
_cell.angle_alpha   90.00
_cell.angle_beta   90.00
_cell.angle_gamma   90.00
#
_symmetry.space_group_name_H-M   'P 1'
#
loop_
_entity.id
_entity.type
_entity.pdbx_description
1 polymer ?
#
loop_
_entity_poly.entity_id
_entity_poly.type
_entity_poly.pdbx_seq_one_letter_code
_entity_poly.pdbx_strand_id
1 'polypeptide(L)'
;MAAVAADININGVEATDAGRVDIPPTNGSNVQPKDEASTKTLPKTVHKGYPESRVKLIDRHLDEPRKLRVVVIGGGLAGILAGVLLPEKVPGIELVIYEKNPDFGGTWYENVYPGVRCDIPSHVYQSTFSPKTDWSDEFAPGAEIRDYWQSVARKYNVYRLAKFNHRVDEAAYDAAAGKWNLNITDLNGNTVVQDTADFVLTCIGRFNSWKLPDYPGLSEYKGLLRHASHWDPEFDPTGKRVAVIGNGASGIQLVANLQPVVSRLDHYARSKTWIAASWAGDERTLEPQPIPAEKKEVFEDPQLYLEFRKTLEDKYWRRFHTFLKGEANDNIRAFFIERIKARLAKKPELLEELLPDFSPNCRRLTPGPGYLEALQEENLDFIRQPIKRFTETGIETVDGKHREVDAVFCATGANGNQIPPFPIRAHGKELGSLWHPDGEYGFPYSYLGAATPGFPNLFFVHGPNSTGPSGTVPHSVEVQLAYYAKFFRKVSREGIKTIVPKKKAADDFVEYCDAFFSKTVLNDGCSSWYNGLCNFAAPGIWSAMNSLGAGGTASPKLTNTANALTFCLMIVSCYLSPVLVHYIGIKGALSFGTIGYAPYAAGLYMNSRYGTEWLELLGSALCGVSAGVFWMAETAIAIAYPEPWNKGKALGYWLTYRLSGQIIGGAVNLGLNVHVNTAGKVSYVVYIIFIAIQAAGPFVAFFLNKPSKVQRKDGRKVSLEILQNPWHELKQTAKLFCTRKFLSIVLFIGQAVFAESVFFTYLSLWFSVRARALGSFLGGIAAIISGNILGLWIDRTSISLKHRVRYGFAAIVILQGAWWTWATVIVTRYSRTHPTYDWVDPEFGGGFGVFIFLTIGFQVNYLFLYFIIQNLAGGDEALVIRYAALLRGTESAWQALSYGLESLTVFAEHGGVYMNFGLWAVAILPAWTVLRHIGETTTTPTDSDVTTKQREVAGVKV
;
A
#
# COMPACT_ATOMS: atom_id res chain seq x y z
N MET A 1 -16.35 -5.33 14.53
CA MET A 1 -17.49 -5.15 15.47
C MET A 1 -17.88 -6.43 16.22
N ALA A 2 -17.09 -7.52 16.22
CA ALA A 2 -17.44 -8.76 16.92
C ALA A 2 -16.68 -9.03 18.24
N ALA A 3 -15.83 -8.12 18.72
CA ALA A 3 -15.00 -8.35 19.92
C ALA A 3 -15.24 -7.39 21.10
N VAL A 4 -16.33 -6.62 21.10
CA VAL A 4 -16.67 -5.66 22.20
C VAL A 4 -18.10 -5.87 22.73
N ALA A 5 -18.69 -7.04 22.52
CA ALA A 5 -20.06 -7.36 22.94
C ALA A 5 -20.14 -8.61 23.84
N ALA A 6 -19.13 -8.83 24.68
CA ALA A 6 -19.20 -9.81 25.76
C ALA A 6 -19.07 -9.06 27.08
N ASP A 7 -20.23 -8.87 27.72
CA ASP A 7 -20.47 -8.59 29.16
C ASP A 7 -21.53 -7.51 29.38
N ILE A 8 -22.78 -7.82 29.06
CA ILE A 8 -23.94 -7.29 29.80
C ILE A 8 -24.97 -8.42 29.91
N ASN A 9 -25.05 -9.03 31.09
CA ASN A 9 -26.02 -10.04 31.48
C ASN A 9 -27.35 -9.35 31.85
N ILE A 10 -28.44 -9.64 31.15
CA ILE A 10 -29.79 -9.20 31.52
C ILE A 10 -30.71 -10.41 31.43
N ASN A 11 -30.84 -11.12 32.55
CA ASN A 11 -31.97 -12.02 32.80
C ASN A 11 -32.95 -11.29 33.73
N GLY A 12 -34.23 -11.31 33.36
CA GLY A 12 -35.33 -10.96 34.27
C GLY A 12 -36.37 -10.04 33.64
N VAL A 13 -37.27 -10.60 32.85
CA VAL A 13 -38.61 -10.04 32.64
C VAL A 13 -39.61 -11.10 33.05
N GLU A 14 -40.46 -10.78 34.02
CA GLU A 14 -41.80 -11.34 34.12
C GLU A 14 -42.81 -10.20 33.99
N ALA A 15 -43.80 -10.43 33.13
CA ALA A 15 -44.91 -9.54 32.87
C ALA A 15 -46.06 -9.85 33.83
N THR A 16 -46.81 -8.83 34.25
CA THR A 16 -48.20 -8.98 34.66
C THR A 16 -49.06 -7.82 34.16
N ASP A 17 -50.32 -8.15 33.95
CA ASP A 17 -51.30 -7.56 33.04
C ASP A 17 -52.36 -6.71 33.78
N ALA A 18 -53.02 -5.85 33.00
CA ALA A 18 -54.36 -5.28 33.13
C ALA A 18 -54.82 -4.47 34.39
N GLY A 19 -55.32 -3.27 34.11
CA GLY A 19 -56.19 -2.48 35.00
C GLY A 19 -56.79 -1.25 34.32
N ARG A 20 -57.92 -1.43 33.63
CA ARG A 20 -58.80 -0.39 33.04
C ARG A 20 -59.45 0.48 34.12
N VAL A 21 -59.68 1.77 33.84
CA VAL A 21 -60.83 2.52 34.35
C VAL A 21 -61.41 3.41 33.23
N ASP A 22 -62.72 3.24 33.01
CA ASP A 22 -63.54 3.80 31.94
C ASP A 22 -63.93 5.28 32.14
N ILE A 23 -64.18 6.01 31.03
CA ILE A 23 -64.95 7.26 31.02
C ILE A 23 -66.14 7.09 30.03
N PRO A 24 -67.41 7.23 30.48
CA PRO A 24 -68.60 7.21 29.63
C PRO A 24 -69.10 8.64 29.26
N PRO A 25 -70.08 8.79 28.35
CA PRO A 25 -69.97 9.71 27.20
C PRO A 25 -71.04 10.81 27.15
N THR A 26 -70.89 11.80 26.25
CA THR A 26 -72.05 12.43 25.58
C THR A 26 -71.70 13.06 24.23
N ASN A 27 -72.49 12.68 23.22
CA ASN A 27 -72.58 13.24 21.88
C ASN A 27 -73.36 14.55 21.82
N GLY A 28 -73.00 15.41 20.86
CA GLY A 28 -73.96 16.04 19.95
C GLY A 28 -74.22 17.54 20.10
N SER A 29 -73.72 18.35 19.17
CA SER A 29 -74.53 19.05 18.15
C SER A 29 -73.77 20.22 17.48
N ASN A 30 -74.02 20.37 16.17
CA ASN A 30 -73.49 21.38 15.26
C ASN A 30 -73.78 22.83 15.68
N VAL A 31 -72.77 23.70 15.65
CA VAL A 31 -72.95 25.14 15.36
C VAL A 31 -71.78 25.63 14.51
N GLN A 32 -72.10 26.31 13.40
CA GLN A 32 -71.17 26.98 12.48
C GLN A 32 -70.31 28.06 13.17
N PRO A 33 -69.12 28.40 12.66
CA PRO A 33 -68.33 29.49 13.22
C PRO A 33 -68.87 30.84 12.74
N LYS A 34 -69.31 31.69 13.67
CA LYS A 34 -69.51 33.13 13.46
C LYS A 34 -68.64 33.92 14.44
N ASP A 35 -67.71 34.65 13.85
CA ASP A 35 -67.09 35.94 14.20
C ASP A 35 -66.84 36.35 15.67
N GLU A 36 -65.58 36.73 15.88
CA GLU A 36 -65.03 37.75 16.80
C GLU A 36 -65.63 37.88 18.21
N ALA A 37 -64.89 37.35 19.20
CA ALA A 37 -64.97 37.81 20.59
C ALA A 37 -63.59 37.90 21.24
N SER A 38 -63.03 39.11 21.17
CA SER A 38 -62.19 39.78 22.18
C SER A 38 -61.21 38.91 23.00
N THR A 39 -60.01 38.68 22.49
CA THR A 39 -58.86 38.51 23.39
C THR A 39 -58.49 39.89 23.94
N LYS A 40 -58.80 40.11 25.23
CA LYS A 40 -58.29 41.23 26.02
C LYS A 40 -56.77 41.33 25.84
N THR A 41 -56.32 42.25 25.01
CA THR A 41 -54.93 42.69 24.99
C THR A 41 -54.66 43.38 26.32
N LEU A 42 -54.04 42.64 27.24
CA LEU A 42 -53.33 43.25 28.36
C LEU A 42 -52.37 44.29 27.78
N PRO A 43 -52.40 45.55 28.25
CA PRO A 43 -51.44 46.54 27.78
C PRO A 43 -50.05 46.06 28.21
N LYS A 44 -49.25 45.57 27.26
CA LYS A 44 -47.82 45.40 27.47
C LYS A 44 -47.25 46.81 27.63
N THR A 45 -47.18 47.28 28.87
CA THR A 45 -46.21 48.30 29.26
C THR A 45 -44.82 47.69 29.09
N VAL A 46 -44.35 47.64 27.85
CA VAL A 46 -42.94 47.39 27.56
C VAL A 46 -42.20 48.59 28.13
N HIS A 47 -41.41 48.39 29.18
CA HIS A 47 -40.47 49.41 29.63
C HIS A 47 -39.62 49.84 28.43
N LYS A 48 -39.83 51.06 27.91
CA LYS A 48 -38.97 51.67 26.89
C LYS A 48 -37.55 51.69 27.45
N GLY A 49 -36.68 50.83 26.94
CA GLY A 49 -35.29 50.68 27.38
C GLY A 49 -34.87 49.28 27.81
N TYR A 50 -35.80 48.32 27.96
CA TYR A 50 -35.40 46.92 28.16
C TYR A 50 -34.84 46.35 26.84
N PRO A 51 -33.64 45.74 26.83
CA PRO A 51 -33.09 45.16 25.61
C PRO A 51 -34.00 44.04 25.12
N GLU A 52 -34.31 44.02 23.83
CA GLU A 52 -35.00 42.88 23.23
C GLU A 52 -34.15 41.62 23.44
N SER A 53 -34.80 40.56 23.94
CA SER A 53 -34.14 39.27 24.07
C SER A 53 -33.71 38.79 22.69
N ARG A 54 -32.42 38.47 22.55
CA ARG A 54 -31.88 37.83 21.34
C ARG A 54 -32.34 36.37 21.23
N VAL A 55 -32.90 35.80 22.30
CA VAL A 55 -33.37 34.42 22.34
C VAL A 55 -34.79 34.35 21.80
N LYS A 56 -34.95 33.70 20.65
CA LYS A 56 -36.27 33.32 20.13
C LYS A 56 -36.66 31.98 20.74
N LEU A 57 -37.79 31.94 21.43
CA LEU A 57 -38.37 30.70 21.91
C LEU A 57 -38.94 29.92 20.70
N ILE A 58 -38.71 28.61 20.69
CA ILE A 58 -39.27 27.72 19.67
C ILE A 58 -40.64 27.29 20.18
N ASP A 59 -41.69 27.72 19.50
CA ASP A 59 -43.08 27.38 19.82
C ASP A 59 -43.43 26.01 19.22
N ARG A 60 -43.02 24.93 19.91
CA ARG A 60 -43.34 23.53 19.57
C ARG A 60 -43.45 22.68 20.83
N HIS A 61 -44.14 21.55 20.74
CA HIS A 61 -44.20 20.59 21.84
C HIS A 61 -42.83 19.94 22.07
N LEU A 62 -42.53 19.60 23.33
CA LEU A 62 -41.24 19.01 23.71
C LEU A 62 -40.95 17.70 22.95
N ASP A 63 -41.99 16.89 22.72
CA ASP A 63 -41.89 15.59 22.03
C ASP A 63 -42.05 15.67 20.51
N GLU A 64 -42.30 16.87 19.95
CA GLU A 64 -42.47 17.05 18.51
C GLU A 64 -41.11 17.06 17.79
N PRO A 65 -40.76 16.02 17.02
CA PRO A 65 -39.45 15.92 16.36
C PRO A 65 -39.28 17.00 15.28
N ARG A 66 -38.10 17.64 15.20
CA ARG A 66 -37.77 18.54 14.07
C ARG A 66 -37.70 17.73 12.78
N LYS A 67 -38.33 18.20 11.71
CA LYS A 67 -38.14 17.62 10.37
C LYS A 67 -36.66 17.65 9.96
N LEU A 68 -36.17 16.54 9.43
CA LEU A 68 -34.79 16.41 8.94
C LEU A 68 -34.78 16.15 7.45
N ARG A 69 -34.15 17.02 6.68
CA ARG A 69 -33.92 16.82 5.24
C ARG A 69 -32.64 16.03 5.03
N VAL A 70 -32.77 14.84 4.43
CA VAL A 70 -31.64 13.92 4.19
C VAL A 70 -31.55 13.61 2.71
N VAL A 71 -30.37 13.87 2.13
CA VAL A 71 -30.06 13.49 0.75
C VAL A 71 -29.28 12.19 0.75
N VAL A 72 -29.79 11.20 0.02
CA VAL A 72 -29.12 9.94 -0.26
C VAL A 72 -28.55 9.99 -1.68
N ILE A 73 -27.26 9.69 -1.81
CA ILE A 73 -26.57 9.68 -3.11
C ILE A 73 -26.38 8.23 -3.56
N GLY A 74 -27.11 7.81 -4.60
CA GLY A 74 -27.08 6.46 -5.16
C GLY A 74 -28.33 5.63 -4.85
N GLY A 75 -28.89 5.01 -5.87
CA GLY A 75 -30.08 4.15 -5.92
C GLY A 75 -29.76 2.67 -6.19
N GLY A 76 -28.60 2.20 -5.71
CA GLY A 76 -28.35 0.76 -5.56
C GLY A 76 -29.11 0.15 -4.38
N LEU A 77 -28.82 -1.11 -4.03
CA LEU A 77 -29.45 -1.77 -2.88
C LEU A 77 -29.39 -0.93 -1.59
N ALA A 78 -28.32 -0.17 -1.39
CA ALA A 78 -28.17 0.68 -0.21
C ALA A 78 -29.10 1.90 -0.23
N GLY A 79 -29.29 2.53 -1.38
CA GLY A 79 -30.27 3.62 -1.54
C GLY A 79 -31.69 3.13 -1.37
N ILE A 80 -32.01 1.97 -1.94
CA ILE A 80 -33.33 1.34 -1.81
C ILE A 80 -33.61 1.02 -0.34
N LEU A 81 -32.70 0.34 0.34
CA LEU A 81 -32.84 0.02 1.77
C LEU A 81 -32.93 1.28 2.63
N ALA A 82 -32.21 2.36 2.29
CA ALA A 82 -32.34 3.65 2.99
C ALA A 82 -33.74 4.24 2.80
N GLY A 83 -34.28 4.17 1.58
CA GLY A 83 -35.63 4.60 1.24
C GLY A 83 -36.74 3.80 1.92
N VAL A 84 -36.50 2.53 2.26
CA VAL A 84 -37.43 1.72 3.06
C VAL A 84 -37.26 1.99 4.56
N LEU A 85 -36.05 1.85 5.09
CA LEU A 85 -35.83 1.79 6.53
C LEU A 85 -35.84 3.14 7.22
N LEU A 86 -35.36 4.21 6.59
CA LEU A 86 -35.24 5.50 7.24
C LEU A 86 -36.60 6.18 7.48
N PRO A 87 -37.52 6.25 6.50
CA PRO A 87 -38.87 6.79 6.74
C PRO A 87 -39.62 6.05 7.84
N GLU A 88 -39.55 4.72 7.86
CA GLU A 88 -40.20 3.89 8.89
C GLU A 88 -39.60 4.09 10.28
N LYS A 89 -38.28 4.36 10.37
CA LYS A 89 -37.57 4.44 11.65
C LYS A 89 -37.37 5.88 12.15
N VAL A 90 -37.62 6.90 11.34
CA VAL A 90 -37.34 8.30 11.69
C VAL A 90 -38.57 9.16 11.37
N PRO A 91 -39.43 9.44 12.36
CA PRO A 91 -40.61 10.27 12.15
C PRO A 91 -40.27 11.65 11.59
N GLY A 92 -40.98 12.07 10.54
CA GLY A 92 -40.82 13.40 9.94
C GLY A 92 -39.54 13.60 9.11
N ILE A 93 -38.84 12.53 8.75
CA ILE A 93 -37.69 12.61 7.83
C ILE A 93 -38.16 12.95 6.41
N GLU A 94 -37.52 13.94 5.78
CA GLU A 94 -37.70 14.32 4.39
C GLU A 94 -36.52 13.76 3.59
N LEU A 95 -36.72 12.56 3.03
CA LEU A 95 -35.67 11.83 2.29
C LEU A 95 -35.81 12.09 0.78
N VAL A 96 -34.69 12.36 0.10
CA VAL A 96 -34.58 12.34 -1.36
C VAL A 96 -33.39 11.49 -1.78
N ILE A 97 -33.55 10.69 -2.84
CA ILE A 97 -32.51 9.83 -3.42
C ILE A 97 -32.15 10.38 -4.80
N TYR A 98 -30.90 10.76 -5.01
CA TYR A 98 -30.39 11.10 -6.35
C TYR A 98 -29.66 9.90 -6.96
N GLU A 99 -30.10 9.46 -8.13
CA GLU A 99 -29.52 8.34 -8.88
C GLU A 99 -29.19 8.80 -10.31
N LYS A 100 -27.96 8.53 -10.75
CA LYS A 100 -27.49 8.90 -12.09
C LYS A 100 -28.09 8.01 -13.18
N ASN A 101 -28.47 6.78 -12.84
CA ASN A 101 -29.08 5.85 -13.77
C ASN A 101 -30.57 6.17 -13.97
N PRO A 102 -31.17 5.72 -15.09
CA PRO A 102 -32.60 5.85 -15.36
C PRO A 102 -33.52 5.10 -14.39
N ASP A 103 -32.99 4.13 -13.64
CA ASP A 103 -33.75 3.31 -12.70
C ASP A 103 -32.85 2.84 -11.54
N PHE A 104 -33.46 2.22 -10.54
CA PHE A 104 -32.77 1.57 -9.43
C PHE A 104 -32.03 0.29 -9.85
N GLY A 105 -30.98 -0.02 -9.12
CA GLY A 105 -30.24 -1.30 -9.24
C GLY A 105 -28.75 -1.17 -9.01
N GLY A 106 -28.18 0.03 -9.18
CA GLY A 106 -26.76 0.31 -8.95
C GLY A 106 -25.86 -0.63 -9.74
N THR A 107 -25.00 -1.40 -9.06
CA THR A 107 -24.12 -2.38 -9.72
C THR A 107 -24.87 -3.35 -10.63
N TRP A 108 -26.07 -3.79 -10.24
CA TRP A 108 -26.89 -4.73 -11.02
C TRP A 108 -27.66 -4.07 -12.16
N TYR A 109 -27.71 -2.74 -12.18
CA TYR A 109 -28.19 -1.97 -13.33
C TYR A 109 -27.09 -1.81 -14.37
N GLU A 110 -25.87 -1.45 -13.94
CA GLU A 110 -24.75 -1.16 -14.86
C GLU A 110 -24.06 -2.41 -15.41
N ASN A 111 -23.95 -3.47 -14.62
CA ASN A 111 -23.24 -4.68 -15.03
C ASN A 111 -24.22 -5.70 -15.62
N VAL A 112 -24.34 -5.67 -16.94
CA VAL A 112 -25.24 -6.53 -17.73
C VAL A 112 -24.48 -7.43 -18.72
N TYR A 113 -23.17 -7.59 -18.52
CA TYR A 113 -22.33 -8.43 -19.37
C TYR A 113 -22.65 -9.93 -19.22
N PRO A 114 -22.38 -10.77 -20.25
CA PRO A 114 -22.64 -12.21 -20.20
C PRO A 114 -21.99 -12.89 -18.99
N GLY A 115 -22.78 -13.67 -18.25
CA GLY A 115 -22.31 -14.38 -17.06
C GLY A 115 -22.24 -13.57 -15.77
N VAL A 116 -22.75 -12.33 -15.75
CA VAL A 116 -22.84 -11.53 -14.52
C VAL A 116 -23.77 -12.20 -13.50
N ARG A 117 -23.21 -12.61 -12.36
CA ARG A 117 -23.90 -13.36 -11.30
C ARG A 117 -23.34 -12.99 -9.93
N CYS A 118 -24.11 -13.27 -8.88
CA CYS A 118 -23.60 -13.16 -7.51
C CYS A 118 -22.62 -14.29 -7.16
N ASP A 119 -21.71 -14.01 -6.22
CA ASP A 119 -20.75 -14.98 -5.71
C ASP A 119 -21.26 -15.76 -4.49
N ILE A 120 -22.39 -15.34 -3.93
CA ILE A 120 -23.04 -15.95 -2.77
C ILE A 120 -24.46 -16.40 -3.16
N PRO A 121 -25.06 -17.35 -2.43
CA PRO A 121 -26.40 -17.83 -2.76
C PRO A 121 -27.46 -16.72 -2.74
N SER A 122 -28.38 -16.75 -3.70
CA SER A 122 -29.45 -15.75 -3.87
C SER A 122 -30.27 -15.55 -2.60
N HIS A 123 -30.53 -16.65 -1.89
CA HIS A 123 -31.30 -16.71 -0.65
C HIS A 123 -30.72 -15.85 0.50
N VAL A 124 -29.44 -15.50 0.44
CA VAL A 124 -28.77 -14.66 1.43
C VAL A 124 -28.34 -13.31 0.85
N TYR A 125 -28.37 -13.14 -0.47
CA TYR A 125 -28.18 -11.85 -1.15
C TYR A 125 -29.52 -11.12 -1.37
N GLN A 126 -30.29 -10.96 -0.30
CA GLN A 126 -31.60 -10.32 -0.32
C GLN A 126 -31.87 -9.61 1.00
N SER A 127 -32.93 -8.81 1.07
CA SER A 127 -33.34 -8.16 2.32
C SER A 127 -33.79 -9.18 3.38
N THR A 128 -33.57 -8.86 4.66
CA THR A 128 -34.08 -9.71 5.76
C THR A 128 -35.59 -9.59 5.94
N PHE A 129 -36.19 -8.45 5.63
CA PHE A 129 -37.62 -8.15 5.83
C PHE A 129 -38.48 -8.36 4.58
N SER A 130 -37.89 -8.61 3.42
CA SER A 130 -38.63 -8.93 2.19
C SER A 130 -38.00 -10.09 1.42
N PRO A 131 -37.97 -11.31 2.01
CA PRO A 131 -37.46 -12.50 1.33
C PRO A 131 -38.21 -12.84 0.05
N LYS A 132 -37.49 -13.36 -0.95
CA LYS A 132 -37.97 -13.98 -2.18
C LYS A 132 -37.68 -15.49 -2.10
N THR A 133 -38.69 -16.32 -2.28
CA THR A 133 -38.61 -17.80 -2.12
C THR A 133 -38.47 -18.53 -3.45
N ASP A 134 -38.83 -17.88 -4.55
CA ASP A 134 -38.91 -18.40 -5.92
C ASP A 134 -37.72 -17.95 -6.79
N TRP A 135 -36.50 -17.95 -6.24
CA TRP A 135 -35.30 -17.71 -7.05
C TRP A 135 -35.17 -18.76 -8.17
N SER A 136 -34.70 -18.34 -9.35
CA SER A 136 -34.53 -19.26 -10.48
C SER A 136 -33.37 -20.25 -10.28
N ASP A 137 -32.34 -19.80 -9.56
CA ASP A 137 -31.06 -20.48 -9.42
C ASP A 137 -30.44 -20.21 -8.02
N GLU A 138 -29.65 -21.16 -7.52
CA GLU A 138 -28.88 -20.98 -6.28
C GLU A 138 -28.00 -19.73 -6.31
N PHE A 139 -27.42 -19.40 -7.47
CA PHE A 139 -26.62 -18.20 -7.71
C PHE A 139 -27.25 -17.36 -8.84
N ALA A 140 -28.24 -16.54 -8.50
CA ALA A 140 -29.08 -15.85 -9.48
C ALA A 140 -28.27 -14.99 -10.49
N PRO A 141 -28.72 -14.95 -11.75
CA PRO A 141 -28.25 -13.98 -12.73
C PRO A 141 -28.43 -12.53 -12.26
N GLY A 142 -27.56 -11.64 -12.72
CA GLY A 142 -27.59 -10.23 -12.31
C GLY A 142 -28.93 -9.54 -12.60
N ALA A 143 -29.60 -9.89 -13.70
CA ALA A 143 -30.92 -9.37 -14.05
C ALA A 143 -31.99 -9.72 -13.00
N GLU A 144 -32.05 -10.97 -12.53
CA GLU A 144 -33.01 -11.39 -11.50
C GLU A 144 -32.75 -10.68 -10.17
N ILE A 145 -31.47 -10.45 -9.82
CA ILE A 145 -31.10 -9.70 -8.62
C ILE A 145 -31.51 -8.22 -8.74
N ARG A 146 -31.31 -7.60 -9.90
CA ARG A 146 -31.79 -6.23 -10.18
C ARG A 146 -33.31 -6.18 -10.02
N ASP A 147 -34.03 -7.11 -10.64
CA ASP A 147 -35.49 -7.15 -10.64
C ASP A 147 -36.03 -7.36 -9.22
N TYR A 148 -35.38 -8.19 -8.41
CA TYR A 148 -35.67 -8.34 -6.98
C TYR A 148 -35.58 -6.99 -6.25
N TRP A 149 -34.45 -6.27 -6.37
CA TRP A 149 -34.27 -4.99 -5.67
C TRP A 149 -35.26 -3.91 -6.15
N GLN A 150 -35.54 -3.88 -7.45
CA GLN A 150 -36.57 -3.00 -8.00
C GLN A 150 -37.98 -3.36 -7.50
N SER A 151 -38.29 -4.66 -7.34
CA SER A 151 -39.56 -5.11 -6.77
C SER A 151 -39.71 -4.67 -5.31
N VAL A 152 -38.64 -4.72 -4.52
CA VAL A 152 -38.60 -4.18 -3.14
C VAL A 152 -38.85 -2.67 -3.17
N ALA A 153 -38.17 -1.92 -4.05
CA ALA A 153 -38.38 -0.48 -4.19
C ALA A 153 -39.84 -0.13 -4.57
N ARG A 154 -40.48 -0.92 -5.44
CA ARG A 154 -41.91 -0.76 -5.79
C ARG A 154 -42.82 -1.09 -4.61
N LYS A 155 -42.61 -2.24 -3.95
CA LYS A 155 -43.41 -2.73 -2.81
C LYS A 155 -43.48 -1.72 -1.66
N TYR A 156 -42.37 -1.05 -1.37
CA TYR A 156 -42.28 -0.06 -0.29
C TYR A 156 -42.36 1.40 -0.79
N ASN A 157 -42.81 1.61 -2.03
CA ASN A 157 -43.04 2.93 -2.62
C ASN A 157 -41.83 3.88 -2.50
N VAL A 158 -40.62 3.36 -2.78
CA VAL A 158 -39.36 4.11 -2.71
C VAL A 158 -39.15 5.00 -3.93
N TYR A 159 -39.74 4.64 -5.08
CA TYR A 159 -39.64 5.43 -6.33
C TYR A 159 -40.09 6.88 -6.15
N ARG A 160 -41.08 7.16 -5.28
CA ARG A 160 -41.53 8.53 -4.99
C ARG A 160 -40.44 9.42 -4.35
N LEU A 161 -39.43 8.80 -3.74
CA LEU A 161 -38.33 9.48 -3.07
C LEU A 161 -37.16 9.75 -4.02
N ALA A 162 -37.16 9.15 -5.22
CA ALA A 162 -36.02 9.18 -6.12
C ALA A 162 -36.13 10.22 -7.24
N LYS A 163 -34.97 10.72 -7.64
CA LYS A 163 -34.73 11.53 -8.83
C LYS A 163 -33.70 10.78 -9.68
N PHE A 164 -34.19 10.14 -10.75
CA PHE A 164 -33.37 9.39 -11.71
C PHE A 164 -32.75 10.31 -12.76
N ASN A 165 -31.69 9.85 -13.43
CA ASN A 165 -30.91 10.68 -14.35
C ASN A 165 -30.37 11.96 -13.67
N HIS A 166 -30.17 11.95 -12.35
CA HIS A 166 -29.64 13.08 -11.61
C HIS A 166 -28.31 12.68 -10.97
N ARG A 167 -27.21 13.26 -11.47
CA ARG A 167 -25.86 13.00 -10.95
C ARG A 167 -25.45 14.12 -10.00
N VAL A 168 -25.09 13.76 -8.77
CA VAL A 168 -24.49 14.72 -7.83
C VAL A 168 -23.04 14.98 -8.25
N ASP A 169 -22.71 16.24 -8.52
CA ASP A 169 -21.38 16.66 -8.96
C ASP A 169 -20.59 17.37 -7.86
N GLU A 170 -21.24 17.86 -6.80
CA GLU A 170 -20.57 18.47 -5.64
C GLU A 170 -21.48 18.47 -4.40
N ALA A 171 -20.87 18.35 -3.21
CA ALA A 171 -21.51 18.65 -1.94
C ALA A 171 -20.60 19.57 -1.08
N ALA A 172 -21.12 20.72 -0.66
CA ALA A 172 -20.40 21.72 0.13
C ALA A 172 -21.14 22.07 1.43
N TYR A 173 -20.45 21.99 2.57
CA TYR A 173 -21.03 22.23 3.88
C TYR A 173 -20.99 23.73 4.27
N ASP A 174 -22.16 24.29 4.53
CA ASP A 174 -22.34 25.61 5.13
C ASP A 174 -22.39 25.49 6.66
N ALA A 175 -21.33 25.94 7.33
CA ALA A 175 -21.22 25.90 8.78
C ALA A 175 -22.18 26.86 9.49
N ALA A 176 -22.50 28.00 8.86
CA ALA A 176 -23.41 29.00 9.43
C ALA A 176 -24.85 28.46 9.43
N ALA A 177 -25.29 27.84 8.33
CA ALA A 177 -26.60 27.19 8.24
C ALA A 177 -26.63 25.83 8.95
N GLY A 178 -25.52 25.11 9.01
CA GLY A 178 -25.46 23.71 9.45
C GLY A 178 -26.02 22.73 8.42
N LYS A 179 -25.84 23.03 7.12
CA LYS A 179 -26.46 22.31 6.01
C LYS A 179 -25.45 22.03 4.90
N TRP A 180 -25.73 21.01 4.11
CA TRP A 180 -25.04 20.71 2.87
C TRP A 180 -25.76 21.38 1.70
N ASN A 181 -25.01 22.04 0.82
CA ASN A 181 -25.45 22.54 -0.47
C ASN A 181 -24.93 21.58 -1.54
N LEU A 182 -25.80 21.09 -2.42
CA LEU A 182 -25.47 20.12 -3.46
C LEU A 182 -25.69 20.72 -4.85
N ASN A 183 -24.74 20.48 -5.75
CA ASN A 183 -24.90 20.73 -7.19
C ASN A 183 -25.20 19.38 -7.87
N ILE A 184 -26.31 19.32 -8.60
CA ILE A 184 -26.82 18.10 -9.23
C ILE A 184 -27.06 18.37 -10.72
N THR A 185 -26.44 17.62 -11.61
CA THR A 185 -26.75 17.69 -13.06
C THR A 185 -27.90 16.73 -13.41
N ASP A 186 -28.96 17.26 -14.00
CA ASP A 186 -29.96 16.47 -14.73
C ASP A 186 -29.38 16.03 -16.07
N LEU A 187 -29.18 14.73 -16.25
CA LEU A 187 -28.57 14.13 -17.42
C LEU A 187 -29.48 14.09 -18.65
N ASN A 188 -30.79 14.33 -18.51
CA ASN A 188 -31.70 14.40 -19.66
C ASN A 188 -31.58 15.75 -20.39
N GLY A 189 -31.44 16.84 -19.63
CA GLY A 189 -31.37 18.22 -20.15
C GLY A 189 -29.98 18.88 -20.03
N ASN A 190 -29.04 18.22 -19.35
CA ASN A 190 -27.72 18.74 -18.99
C ASN A 190 -27.77 20.07 -18.21
N THR A 191 -28.77 20.22 -17.33
CA THR A 191 -28.98 21.41 -16.49
C THR A 191 -28.56 21.16 -15.05
N VAL A 192 -27.99 22.16 -14.38
CA VAL A 192 -27.60 22.07 -12.97
C VAL A 192 -28.75 22.54 -12.06
N VAL A 193 -29.11 21.68 -11.11
CA VAL A 193 -30.08 21.91 -10.04
C VAL A 193 -29.34 22.02 -8.71
N GLN A 194 -29.73 22.98 -7.88
CA GLN A 194 -29.21 23.11 -6.52
C GLN A 194 -30.19 22.56 -5.50
N ASP A 195 -29.68 21.85 -4.50
CA ASP A 195 -30.46 21.34 -3.37
C ASP A 195 -29.71 21.59 -2.05
N THR A 196 -30.44 21.60 -0.94
CA THR A 196 -29.86 21.72 0.40
C THR A 196 -30.33 20.59 1.31
N ALA A 197 -29.51 20.15 2.26
CA ALA A 197 -29.84 19.06 3.17
C ALA A 197 -29.27 19.28 4.58
N ASP A 198 -29.96 18.80 5.61
CA ASP A 198 -29.39 18.72 6.96
C ASP A 198 -28.29 17.64 7.01
N PHE A 199 -28.49 16.52 6.31
CA PHE A 199 -27.56 15.38 6.24
C PHE A 199 -27.37 14.86 4.81
N VAL A 200 -26.17 14.36 4.53
CA VAL A 200 -25.86 13.63 3.30
C VAL A 200 -25.43 12.22 3.65
N LEU A 201 -26.07 11.24 3.01
CA LEU A 201 -25.78 9.81 3.15
C LEU A 201 -25.26 9.26 1.81
N THR A 202 -24.00 8.86 1.76
CA THR A 202 -23.40 8.33 0.52
C THR A 202 -23.72 6.83 0.41
N CYS A 203 -24.52 6.47 -0.60
CA CYS A 203 -24.90 5.11 -0.98
C CYS A 203 -24.33 4.73 -2.36
N ILE A 204 -23.17 5.30 -2.73
CA ILE A 204 -22.59 5.23 -4.07
C ILE A 204 -21.92 3.88 -4.42
N GLY A 205 -21.78 2.97 -3.46
CA GLY A 205 -21.12 1.67 -3.68
C GLY A 205 -19.61 1.80 -3.93
N ARG A 206 -18.97 0.68 -4.32
CA ARG A 206 -17.50 0.59 -4.51
C ARG A 206 -17.06 0.29 -5.95
N PHE A 207 -17.97 -0.10 -6.84
CA PHE A 207 -17.64 -0.73 -8.12
C PHE A 207 -18.24 -0.03 -9.36
N ASN A 208 -18.67 1.23 -9.24
CA ASN A 208 -19.36 1.97 -10.33
C ASN A 208 -18.51 3.06 -11.01
N SER A 209 -17.30 3.35 -10.50
CA SER A 209 -16.36 4.32 -11.08
C SER A 209 -15.30 3.60 -11.92
N TRP A 210 -15.72 2.99 -13.03
CA TRP A 210 -14.84 2.33 -13.98
C TRP A 210 -14.21 3.31 -14.99
N LYS A 211 -13.09 2.92 -15.58
CA LYS A 211 -12.41 3.62 -16.68
C LYS A 211 -11.77 2.60 -17.62
N LEU A 212 -11.66 2.95 -18.89
CA LEU A 212 -10.85 2.17 -19.84
C LEU A 212 -9.36 2.27 -19.44
N PRO A 213 -8.55 1.24 -19.72
CA PRO A 213 -7.11 1.30 -19.51
C PRO A 213 -6.46 2.31 -20.46
N ASP A 214 -5.36 2.92 -20.04
CA ASP A 214 -4.61 3.87 -20.85
C ASP A 214 -3.50 3.14 -21.62
N TYR A 215 -3.73 2.89 -22.91
CA TYR A 215 -2.76 2.27 -23.81
C TYR A 215 -2.56 3.14 -25.06
N PRO A 216 -1.32 3.25 -25.60
CA PRO A 216 -1.11 3.90 -26.89
C PRO A 216 -1.97 3.28 -27.99
N GLY A 217 -2.51 4.12 -28.89
CA GLY A 217 -3.34 3.69 -30.01
C GLY A 217 -4.77 3.27 -29.65
N LEU A 218 -5.19 3.37 -28.38
CA LEU A 218 -6.54 2.96 -27.95
C LEU A 218 -7.65 3.72 -28.73
N SER A 219 -7.43 5.01 -29.00
CA SER A 219 -8.32 5.85 -29.79
C SER A 219 -8.30 5.56 -31.30
N GLU A 220 -7.30 4.82 -31.79
CA GLU A 220 -7.14 4.46 -33.20
C GLU A 220 -7.85 3.15 -33.56
N TYR A 221 -8.18 2.33 -32.55
CA TYR A 221 -8.84 1.04 -32.75
C TYR A 221 -10.24 1.21 -33.37
N LYS A 222 -10.48 0.56 -34.51
CA LYS A 222 -11.72 0.70 -35.30
C LYS A 222 -12.80 -0.32 -34.92
N GLY A 223 -12.45 -1.34 -34.13
CA GLY A 223 -13.40 -2.33 -33.62
C GLY A 223 -14.17 -1.85 -32.39
N LEU A 224 -15.02 -2.71 -31.82
CA LEU A 224 -15.79 -2.36 -30.63
C LEU A 224 -14.90 -2.34 -29.38
N LEU A 225 -14.76 -1.19 -28.72
CA LEU A 225 -14.03 -1.08 -27.45
C LEU A 225 -14.98 -0.67 -26.31
N ARG A 226 -15.11 -1.52 -25.30
CA ARG A 226 -15.99 -1.27 -24.15
C ARG A 226 -15.39 -1.73 -22.83
N HIS A 227 -15.77 -1.08 -21.75
CA HIS A 227 -15.57 -1.60 -20.40
C HIS A 227 -16.69 -2.61 -20.07
N ALA A 228 -16.40 -3.66 -19.31
CA ALA A 228 -17.38 -4.69 -18.96
C ALA A 228 -18.65 -4.11 -18.28
N SER A 229 -18.48 -3.11 -17.41
CA SER A 229 -19.56 -2.37 -16.74
C SER A 229 -20.30 -1.36 -17.63
N HIS A 230 -20.00 -1.32 -18.93
CA HIS A 230 -20.72 -0.56 -19.95
C HIS A 230 -20.96 -1.45 -21.17
N TRP A 231 -21.50 -2.63 -20.88
CA TRP A 231 -21.84 -3.63 -21.88
C TRP A 231 -22.98 -3.14 -22.77
N ASP A 232 -22.91 -3.48 -24.05
CA ASP A 232 -23.97 -3.26 -25.03
C ASP A 232 -24.79 -4.55 -25.17
N PRO A 233 -26.04 -4.60 -24.68
CA PRO A 233 -26.88 -5.80 -24.76
C PRO A 233 -27.18 -6.25 -26.20
N GLU A 234 -27.05 -5.37 -27.19
CA GLU A 234 -27.31 -5.67 -28.60
C GLU A 234 -26.08 -6.27 -29.32
N PHE A 235 -24.92 -6.30 -28.66
CA PHE A 235 -23.72 -6.89 -29.24
C PHE A 235 -23.80 -8.41 -29.30
N ASP A 236 -23.91 -8.97 -30.51
CA ASP A 236 -23.75 -10.40 -30.77
C ASP A 236 -22.25 -10.78 -30.88
N PRO A 237 -21.71 -11.59 -29.95
CA PRO A 237 -20.32 -12.08 -29.99
C PRO A 237 -20.11 -13.26 -30.96
N THR A 238 -21.19 -13.86 -31.49
CA THR A 238 -21.13 -15.13 -32.23
C THR A 238 -20.20 -15.04 -33.43
N GLY A 239 -19.23 -15.96 -33.52
CA GLY A 239 -18.28 -16.03 -34.64
C GLY A 239 -17.25 -14.89 -34.71
N LYS A 240 -17.25 -13.94 -33.77
CA LYS A 240 -16.28 -12.82 -33.75
C LYS A 240 -14.97 -13.20 -33.06
N ARG A 241 -13.91 -12.45 -33.36
CA ARG A 241 -12.63 -12.49 -32.65
C ARG A 241 -12.68 -11.47 -31.52
N VAL A 242 -12.58 -11.90 -30.27
CA VAL A 242 -12.77 -11.03 -29.11
C VAL A 242 -11.54 -11.03 -28.22
N ALA A 243 -11.16 -9.87 -27.69
CA ALA A 243 -10.17 -9.78 -26.62
C ALA A 243 -10.81 -9.41 -25.28
N VAL A 244 -10.40 -10.07 -24.19
CA VAL A 244 -10.79 -9.71 -22.82
C VAL A 244 -9.55 -9.32 -22.03
N ILE A 245 -9.49 -8.07 -21.57
CA ILE A 245 -8.37 -7.52 -20.81
C ILE A 245 -8.69 -7.51 -19.31
N GLY A 246 -7.95 -8.29 -18.53
CA GLY A 246 -8.07 -8.36 -17.07
C GLY A 246 -8.76 -9.64 -16.59
N ASN A 247 -8.23 -10.22 -15.51
CA ASN A 247 -8.69 -11.48 -14.91
C ASN A 247 -9.23 -11.28 -13.49
N GLY A 248 -9.91 -10.15 -13.25
CA GLY A 248 -10.74 -9.96 -12.06
C GLY A 248 -12.10 -10.66 -12.20
N ALA A 249 -13.04 -10.38 -11.30
CA ALA A 249 -14.36 -11.03 -11.30
C ALA A 249 -15.09 -10.96 -12.66
N SER A 250 -15.20 -9.77 -13.24
CA SER A 250 -15.84 -9.58 -14.54
C SER A 250 -15.10 -10.28 -15.68
N GLY A 251 -13.77 -10.32 -15.65
CA GLY A 251 -12.97 -10.97 -16.68
C GLY A 251 -13.13 -12.49 -16.66
N ILE A 252 -13.11 -13.09 -15.46
CA ILE A 252 -13.32 -14.53 -15.25
C ILE A 252 -14.72 -14.95 -15.75
N GLN A 253 -15.77 -14.18 -15.39
CA GLN A 253 -17.14 -14.45 -15.84
C GLN A 253 -17.29 -14.27 -17.35
N LEU A 254 -16.77 -13.17 -17.92
CA LEU A 254 -16.81 -12.91 -19.36
C LEU A 254 -16.12 -14.00 -20.16
N VAL A 255 -14.91 -14.39 -19.76
CA VAL A 255 -14.13 -15.40 -20.48
C VAL A 255 -14.88 -16.73 -20.55
N ALA A 256 -15.43 -17.19 -19.43
CA ALA A 256 -16.17 -18.44 -19.37
C ALA A 256 -17.44 -18.44 -20.24
N ASN A 257 -18.08 -17.28 -20.42
CA ASN A 257 -19.34 -17.15 -21.18
C ASN A 257 -19.12 -16.76 -22.64
N LEU A 258 -17.99 -16.12 -22.99
CA LEU A 258 -17.67 -15.76 -24.37
C LEU A 258 -16.96 -16.88 -25.11
N GLN A 259 -16.09 -17.66 -24.44
CA GLN A 259 -15.31 -18.71 -25.09
C GLN A 259 -16.17 -19.69 -25.92
N PRO A 260 -17.35 -20.15 -25.48
CA PRO A 260 -18.15 -21.10 -26.25
C PRO A 260 -18.76 -20.54 -27.55
N VAL A 261 -18.88 -19.22 -27.69
CA VAL A 261 -19.65 -18.57 -28.78
C VAL A 261 -18.79 -17.79 -29.77
N VAL A 262 -17.62 -17.34 -29.37
CA VAL A 262 -16.69 -16.58 -30.22
C VAL A 262 -15.86 -17.51 -31.10
N SER A 263 -15.43 -17.04 -32.29
CA SER A 263 -14.52 -17.81 -33.15
C SER A 263 -13.10 -17.88 -32.58
N ARG A 264 -12.67 -16.83 -31.88
CA ARG A 264 -11.39 -16.79 -31.13
C ARG A 264 -11.50 -15.85 -29.94
N LEU A 265 -10.94 -16.24 -28.79
CA LEU A 265 -10.86 -15.43 -27.57
C LEU A 265 -9.41 -15.19 -27.15
N ASP A 266 -8.99 -13.92 -27.14
CA ASP A 266 -7.67 -13.51 -26.66
C ASP A 266 -7.81 -13.00 -25.21
N HIS A 267 -7.41 -13.79 -24.21
CA HIS A 267 -7.54 -13.41 -22.80
C HIS A 267 -6.23 -12.85 -22.24
N TYR A 268 -6.18 -11.53 -21.99
CA TYR A 268 -5.01 -10.84 -21.46
C TYR A 268 -5.02 -10.80 -19.92
N ALA A 269 -4.20 -11.65 -19.30
CA ALA A 269 -4.10 -11.80 -17.84
C ALA A 269 -2.70 -11.43 -17.32
N ARG A 270 -2.55 -10.16 -16.89
CA ARG A 270 -1.25 -9.64 -16.43
C ARG A 270 -0.76 -10.28 -15.13
N SER A 271 -1.64 -10.36 -14.14
CA SER A 271 -1.31 -10.80 -12.79
C SER A 271 -1.91 -12.16 -12.50
N LYS A 272 -1.18 -13.00 -11.75
CA LYS A 272 -1.71 -14.27 -11.25
C LYS A 272 -2.85 -14.01 -10.25
N THR A 273 -3.89 -14.84 -10.27
CA THR A 273 -5.05 -14.69 -9.37
C THR A 273 -5.53 -16.05 -8.87
N TRP A 274 -6.03 -16.10 -7.64
CA TRP A 274 -6.63 -17.31 -7.09
C TRP A 274 -8.00 -17.54 -7.71
N ILE A 275 -8.18 -18.70 -8.36
CA ILE A 275 -9.49 -19.16 -8.82
C ILE A 275 -10.04 -20.10 -7.75
N ALA A 276 -11.06 -19.64 -7.04
CA ALA A 276 -11.64 -20.41 -5.95
C ALA A 276 -12.69 -21.40 -6.49
N ALA A 277 -12.81 -22.56 -5.83
CA ALA A 277 -14.10 -23.27 -5.77
C ALA A 277 -15.12 -22.40 -4.99
N SER A 278 -16.39 -22.80 -4.88
CA SER A 278 -17.34 -22.02 -4.05
C SER A 278 -16.72 -21.68 -2.69
N TRP A 279 -17.02 -20.48 -2.20
CA TRP A 279 -16.56 -19.96 -0.92
C TRP A 279 -16.91 -20.84 0.28
N ALA A 280 -17.80 -21.83 0.12
CA ALA A 280 -18.21 -22.78 1.15
C ALA A 280 -18.08 -24.26 0.72
N GLY A 281 -17.33 -24.55 -0.34
CA GLY A 281 -17.09 -25.93 -0.81
C GLY A 281 -18.17 -26.49 -1.74
N ASP A 282 -19.19 -25.70 -2.08
CA ASP A 282 -20.15 -26.04 -3.13
C ASP A 282 -19.47 -26.13 -4.50
N GLU A 283 -20.02 -26.98 -5.36
CA GLU A 283 -19.58 -27.08 -6.74
C GLU A 283 -20.31 -26.00 -7.55
N ARG A 284 -19.55 -25.07 -8.15
CA ARG A 284 -20.09 -24.08 -9.08
C ARG A 284 -19.84 -24.55 -10.50
N THR A 285 -20.92 -24.65 -11.26
CA THR A 285 -20.90 -24.99 -12.69
C THR A 285 -21.19 -23.75 -13.53
N LEU A 286 -20.77 -23.79 -14.80
CA LEU A 286 -21.18 -22.77 -15.77
C LEU A 286 -22.69 -22.85 -16.02
N GLU A 287 -23.20 -24.09 -16.10
CA GLU A 287 -24.62 -24.39 -16.27
C GLU A 287 -25.47 -23.89 -15.10
N PRO A 288 -26.75 -23.54 -15.36
CA PRO A 288 -27.71 -23.21 -14.31
C PRO A 288 -27.83 -24.32 -13.25
N GLN A 289 -27.94 -23.91 -11.99
CA GLN A 289 -28.16 -24.76 -10.82
C GLN A 289 -29.54 -24.44 -10.26
N PRO A 290 -30.63 -24.91 -10.90
CA PRO A 290 -31.99 -24.57 -10.51
C PRO A 290 -32.33 -25.16 -9.15
N ILE A 291 -33.16 -24.46 -8.39
CA ILE A 291 -33.66 -24.93 -7.11
C ILE A 291 -34.67 -26.06 -7.35
N PRO A 292 -34.48 -27.26 -6.77
CA PRO A 292 -35.45 -28.36 -6.86
C PRO A 292 -36.86 -27.94 -6.41
N ALA A 293 -37.90 -28.43 -7.08
CA ALA A 293 -39.30 -28.08 -6.79
C ALA A 293 -39.67 -28.38 -5.32
N GLU A 294 -39.27 -29.53 -4.80
CA GLU A 294 -39.47 -29.94 -3.41
C GLU A 294 -38.92 -28.92 -2.40
N LYS A 295 -37.77 -28.29 -2.70
CA LYS A 295 -37.21 -27.24 -1.83
C LYS A 295 -38.03 -25.96 -1.90
N LYS A 296 -38.60 -25.62 -3.05
CA LYS A 296 -39.45 -24.42 -3.21
C LYS A 296 -40.73 -24.53 -2.38
N GLU A 297 -41.31 -25.73 -2.28
CA GLU A 297 -42.46 -26.01 -1.41
C GLU A 297 -42.11 -25.79 0.07
N VAL A 298 -40.95 -26.27 0.52
CA VAL A 298 -40.45 -26.02 1.89
C VAL A 298 -40.25 -24.53 2.16
N PHE A 299 -39.87 -23.75 1.15
CA PHE A 299 -39.63 -22.31 1.29
C PHE A 299 -40.92 -21.49 1.43
N GLU A 300 -42.10 -22.07 1.18
CA GLU A 300 -43.38 -21.41 1.44
C GLU A 300 -43.63 -21.20 2.94
N ASP A 301 -43.09 -22.07 3.80
CA ASP A 301 -43.07 -21.87 5.25
C ASP A 301 -41.99 -20.82 5.62
N PRO A 302 -42.39 -19.64 6.15
CA PRO A 302 -41.45 -18.59 6.47
C PRO A 302 -40.41 -18.96 7.53
N GLN A 303 -40.76 -19.85 8.46
CA GLN A 303 -39.89 -20.29 9.55
C GLN A 303 -38.83 -21.26 9.01
N LEU A 304 -39.24 -22.25 8.22
CA LEU A 304 -38.31 -23.17 7.58
C LEU A 304 -37.39 -22.45 6.59
N TYR A 305 -37.92 -21.47 5.86
CA TYR A 305 -37.11 -20.65 4.96
C TYR A 305 -36.09 -19.79 5.71
N LEU A 306 -36.47 -19.22 6.86
CA LEU A 306 -35.55 -18.47 7.71
C LEU A 306 -34.44 -19.37 8.28
N GLU A 307 -34.77 -20.59 8.72
CA GLU A 307 -33.80 -21.57 9.20
C GLU A 307 -32.83 -22.00 8.11
N PHE A 308 -33.34 -22.24 6.89
CA PHE A 308 -32.52 -22.51 5.71
C PHE A 308 -31.54 -21.36 5.42
N ARG A 309 -32.03 -20.11 5.39
CA ARG A 309 -31.19 -18.92 5.17
C ARG A 309 -30.12 -18.75 6.26
N LYS A 310 -30.49 -18.94 7.53
CA LYS A 310 -29.53 -18.86 8.64
C LYS A 310 -28.46 -19.95 8.54
N THR A 311 -28.84 -21.16 8.13
CA THR A 311 -27.89 -22.25 7.89
C THR A 311 -26.91 -21.92 6.76
N LEU A 312 -27.41 -21.36 5.65
CA LEU A 312 -26.56 -20.88 4.56
C LEU A 312 -25.62 -19.75 5.01
N GLU A 313 -26.15 -18.75 5.72
CA GLU A 313 -25.34 -17.66 6.26
C GLU A 313 -24.23 -18.20 7.17
N ASP A 314 -24.58 -19.07 8.13
CA ASP A 314 -23.61 -19.67 9.06
C ASP A 314 -22.44 -20.36 8.34
N LYS A 315 -22.76 -21.14 7.30
CA LYS A 315 -21.78 -21.86 6.47
C LYS A 315 -20.78 -20.92 5.79
N TYR A 316 -21.24 -19.82 5.20
CA TYR A 316 -20.37 -18.87 4.50
C TYR A 316 -19.61 -17.92 5.45
N TRP A 317 -20.14 -17.67 6.66
CA TRP A 317 -19.62 -16.61 7.54
C TRP A 317 -18.64 -17.04 8.63
N ARG A 318 -18.61 -18.33 9.01
CA ARG A 318 -17.64 -18.84 10.01
C ARG A 318 -16.19 -18.97 9.52
N ARG A 319 -15.93 -18.67 8.23
CA ARG A 319 -14.61 -18.80 7.60
C ARG A 319 -13.68 -17.61 7.81
N PHE A 320 -14.05 -16.62 8.63
CA PHE A 320 -13.21 -15.44 8.89
C PHE A 320 -11.78 -15.79 9.34
N HIS A 321 -11.62 -16.87 10.10
CA HIS A 321 -10.31 -17.36 10.56
C HIS A 321 -9.33 -17.65 9.40
N THR A 322 -9.79 -17.92 8.17
CA THR A 322 -8.93 -18.10 6.99
C THR A 322 -8.36 -16.81 6.42
N PHE A 323 -8.77 -15.64 6.93
CA PHE A 323 -8.16 -14.35 6.61
C PHE A 323 -7.00 -14.01 7.55
N LEU A 324 -6.86 -14.75 8.65
CA LEU A 324 -5.72 -14.62 9.55
C LEU A 324 -4.52 -15.39 8.97
N LYS A 325 -3.33 -14.89 9.26
CA LYS A 325 -2.09 -15.60 8.95
C LYS A 325 -2.01 -16.89 9.76
N GLY A 326 -1.53 -17.98 9.15
CA GLY A 326 -1.29 -19.26 9.82
C GLY A 326 -2.01 -20.44 9.15
N GLU A 327 -2.08 -21.54 9.90
CA GLU A 327 -2.45 -22.88 9.43
C GLU A 327 -3.77 -22.93 8.63
N ALA A 328 -4.80 -22.20 9.09
CA ALA A 328 -6.08 -22.16 8.40
C ALA A 328 -5.98 -21.60 6.97
N ASN A 329 -5.10 -20.63 6.75
CA ASN A 329 -4.86 -20.09 5.41
C ASN A 329 -4.02 -21.06 4.56
N ASP A 330 -3.02 -21.70 5.15
CA ASP A 330 -2.18 -22.69 4.46
C ASP A 330 -3.01 -23.89 3.99
N ASN A 331 -3.96 -24.34 4.80
CA ASN A 331 -4.88 -25.42 4.46
C ASN A 331 -5.79 -25.06 3.27
N ILE A 332 -6.31 -23.82 3.20
CA ILE A 332 -7.11 -23.41 2.03
C ILE A 332 -6.24 -23.23 0.79
N ARG A 333 -4.97 -22.85 0.94
CA ARG A 333 -4.01 -22.77 -0.17
C ARG A 333 -3.80 -24.14 -0.80
N ALA A 334 -3.50 -25.15 0.01
CA ALA A 334 -3.36 -26.52 -0.46
C ALA A 334 -4.64 -27.02 -1.14
N PHE A 335 -5.80 -26.77 -0.51
CA PHE A 335 -7.10 -27.14 -1.07
C PHE A 335 -7.36 -26.51 -2.46
N PHE A 336 -7.11 -25.21 -2.64
CA PHE A 336 -7.30 -24.56 -3.94
C PHE A 336 -6.32 -25.06 -4.99
N ILE A 337 -5.05 -25.31 -4.63
CA ILE A 337 -4.07 -25.87 -5.57
C ILE A 337 -4.55 -27.22 -6.11
N GLU A 338 -5.01 -28.12 -5.25
CA GLU A 338 -5.51 -29.44 -5.67
C GLU A 338 -6.77 -29.32 -6.55
N ARG A 339 -7.68 -28.40 -6.24
CA ARG A 339 -8.87 -28.17 -7.06
C ARG A 339 -8.56 -27.56 -8.42
N ILE A 340 -7.63 -26.60 -8.48
CA ILE A 340 -7.19 -26.00 -9.76
C ILE A 340 -6.51 -27.07 -10.61
N LYS A 341 -5.61 -27.87 -10.03
CA LYS A 341 -4.96 -29.00 -10.72
C LYS A 341 -5.98 -29.96 -11.35
N ALA A 342 -6.96 -30.39 -10.57
CA ALA A 342 -7.98 -31.32 -11.05
C ALA A 342 -8.78 -30.75 -12.23
N ARG A 343 -9.08 -29.44 -12.21
CA ARG A 343 -9.84 -28.78 -13.29
C ARG A 343 -9.00 -28.42 -14.52
N LEU A 344 -7.67 -28.38 -14.40
CA LEU A 344 -6.72 -28.14 -15.50
C LEU A 344 -6.21 -29.44 -16.16
N ALA A 345 -6.97 -30.54 -16.08
CA ALA A 345 -6.51 -31.86 -16.54
C ALA A 345 -6.07 -31.92 -18.01
N LYS A 346 -6.64 -31.10 -18.91
CA LYS A 346 -6.25 -31.04 -20.34
C LYS A 346 -4.97 -30.23 -20.57
N LYS A 347 -4.70 -29.19 -19.76
CA LYS A 347 -3.52 -28.30 -19.85
C LYS A 347 -2.90 -28.03 -18.46
N PRO A 348 -2.25 -29.02 -17.83
CA PRO A 348 -1.73 -28.89 -16.46
C PRO A 348 -0.63 -27.82 -16.32
N GLU A 349 0.05 -27.46 -17.41
CA GLU A 349 1.07 -26.41 -17.47
C GLU A 349 0.54 -25.02 -17.10
N LEU A 350 -0.76 -24.75 -17.29
CA LEU A 350 -1.39 -23.47 -16.95
C LEU A 350 -1.39 -23.20 -15.43
N LEU A 351 -1.19 -24.23 -14.60
CA LEU A 351 -1.15 -24.09 -13.15
C LEU A 351 -0.06 -23.11 -12.72
N GLU A 352 1.15 -23.23 -13.27
CA GLU A 352 2.27 -22.34 -12.93
C GLU A 352 1.99 -20.88 -13.33
N GLU A 353 1.20 -20.69 -14.38
CA GLU A 353 0.81 -19.38 -14.88
C GLU A 353 -0.28 -18.72 -14.04
N LEU A 354 -1.15 -19.50 -13.41
CA LEU A 354 -2.29 -19.03 -12.62
C LEU A 354 -1.98 -18.86 -11.13
N LEU A 355 -1.15 -19.73 -10.53
CA LEU A 355 -0.92 -19.78 -9.08
C LEU A 355 -0.18 -18.54 -8.54
N PRO A 356 -0.83 -17.70 -7.71
CA PRO A 356 -0.20 -16.51 -7.14
C PRO A 356 0.84 -16.84 -6.06
N ASP A 357 1.80 -15.94 -5.90
CA ASP A 357 2.83 -16.03 -4.85
C ASP A 357 2.31 -15.56 -3.48
N PHE A 358 1.13 -14.93 -3.44
CA PHE A 358 0.50 -14.43 -2.22
C PHE A 358 -0.58 -15.37 -1.68
N SER A 359 -0.84 -15.27 -0.38
CA SER A 359 -1.84 -16.06 0.33
C SER A 359 -3.26 -15.91 -0.25
N PRO A 360 -4.05 -17.00 -0.37
CA PRO A 360 -5.48 -16.89 -0.61
C PRO A 360 -6.13 -15.90 0.36
N ASN A 361 -7.18 -15.21 -0.07
CA ASN A 361 -7.81 -14.09 0.65
C ASN A 361 -7.00 -12.78 0.76
N CYS A 362 -5.72 -12.66 0.32
CA CYS A 362 -5.07 -11.33 0.20
C CYS A 362 -5.89 -10.41 -0.72
N ARG A 363 -6.46 -10.99 -1.77
CA ARG A 363 -7.48 -10.37 -2.63
C ARG A 363 -8.78 -11.15 -2.50
N ARG A 364 -9.90 -10.49 -2.81
CA ARG A 364 -11.21 -11.15 -2.88
C ARG A 364 -11.11 -12.36 -3.82
N LEU A 365 -11.37 -13.55 -3.29
CA LEU A 365 -11.46 -14.76 -4.10
C LEU A 365 -12.57 -14.60 -5.12
N THR A 366 -12.36 -15.07 -6.35
CA THR A 366 -13.41 -15.06 -7.36
C THR A 366 -13.68 -16.51 -7.74
N PRO A 367 -14.91 -17.01 -7.55
CA PRO A 367 -15.29 -18.29 -8.12
C PRO A 367 -15.36 -18.17 -9.65
N GLY A 368 -14.75 -19.11 -10.36
CA GLY A 368 -14.70 -19.11 -11.84
C GLY A 368 -15.34 -20.36 -12.44
N PRO A 369 -16.67 -20.55 -12.34
CA PRO A 369 -17.34 -21.67 -13.00
C PRO A 369 -17.10 -21.61 -14.51
N GLY A 370 -16.61 -22.72 -15.10
CA GLY A 370 -16.27 -22.81 -16.52
C GLY A 370 -15.00 -22.06 -16.96
N TYR A 371 -14.38 -21.24 -16.09
CA TYR A 371 -13.22 -20.43 -16.49
C TYR A 371 -11.97 -21.28 -16.73
N LEU A 372 -11.65 -22.20 -15.82
CA LEU A 372 -10.47 -23.07 -15.98
C LEU A 372 -10.63 -24.00 -17.18
N GLU A 373 -11.85 -24.46 -17.45
CA GLU A 373 -12.21 -25.24 -18.63
C GLU A 373 -12.05 -24.42 -19.91
N ALA A 374 -12.56 -23.19 -19.95
CA ALA A 374 -12.42 -22.30 -21.10
C ALA A 374 -10.95 -22.07 -21.48
N LEU A 375 -10.04 -21.90 -20.50
CA LEU A 375 -8.61 -21.71 -20.76
C LEU A 375 -7.95 -22.91 -21.49
N GLN A 376 -8.58 -24.08 -21.44
CA GLN A 376 -8.05 -25.30 -22.03
C GLN A 376 -8.52 -25.55 -23.46
N GLU A 377 -9.50 -24.79 -23.95
CA GLU A 377 -10.04 -24.96 -25.29
C GLU A 377 -9.11 -24.36 -26.37
N GLU A 378 -9.26 -24.83 -27.61
CA GLU A 378 -8.35 -24.48 -28.72
C GLU A 378 -8.61 -23.07 -29.28
N ASN A 379 -9.83 -22.54 -29.14
CA ASN A 379 -10.19 -21.22 -29.61
C ASN A 379 -9.84 -20.10 -28.62
N LEU A 380 -9.15 -20.39 -27.50
CA LEU A 380 -8.77 -19.42 -26.48
C LEU A 380 -7.25 -19.35 -26.30
N ASP A 381 -6.69 -18.14 -26.45
CA ASP A 381 -5.30 -17.83 -26.14
C ASP A 381 -5.17 -17.13 -24.76
N PHE A 382 -4.49 -17.78 -23.81
CA PHE A 382 -4.16 -17.19 -22.51
C PHE A 382 -2.87 -16.36 -22.61
N ILE A 383 -3.00 -15.03 -22.62
CA ILE A 383 -1.91 -14.12 -22.95
C ILE A 383 -1.43 -13.39 -21.69
N ARG A 384 -0.18 -13.65 -21.31
CA ARG A 384 0.49 -12.95 -20.20
C ARG A 384 1.46 -11.87 -20.66
N GLN A 385 1.76 -11.84 -21.95
CA GLN A 385 2.65 -10.84 -22.55
C GLN A 385 2.00 -9.46 -22.41
N PRO A 386 2.74 -8.44 -21.92
CA PRO A 386 2.21 -7.09 -21.84
C PRO A 386 1.75 -6.57 -23.21
N ILE A 387 0.63 -5.86 -23.21
CA ILE A 387 0.17 -5.09 -24.36
C ILE A 387 1.16 -3.94 -24.58
N LYS A 388 1.65 -3.80 -25.81
CA LYS A 388 2.51 -2.70 -26.26
C LYS A 388 1.67 -1.50 -26.68
N ARG A 389 0.66 -1.74 -27.53
CA ARG A 389 -0.29 -0.74 -28.02
C ARG A 389 -1.52 -1.41 -28.65
N PHE A 390 -2.55 -0.61 -28.86
CA PHE A 390 -3.62 -0.92 -29.80
C PHE A 390 -3.20 -0.47 -31.19
N THR A 391 -3.73 -1.14 -32.20
CA THR A 391 -3.64 -0.74 -33.61
C THR A 391 -5.06 -0.50 -34.14
N GLU A 392 -5.20 -0.07 -35.39
CA GLU A 392 -6.52 0.08 -35.99
C GLU A 392 -7.36 -1.22 -35.98
N THR A 393 -6.71 -2.39 -36.03
CA THR A 393 -7.39 -3.70 -36.20
C THR A 393 -7.26 -4.63 -34.99
N GLY A 394 -6.51 -4.27 -33.94
CA GLY A 394 -6.38 -5.14 -32.79
C GLY A 394 -5.31 -4.72 -31.78
N ILE A 395 -4.62 -5.70 -31.20
CA ILE A 395 -3.70 -5.52 -30.09
C ILE A 395 -2.33 -6.09 -30.43
N GLU A 396 -1.29 -5.26 -30.26
CA GLU A 396 0.11 -5.66 -30.40
C GLU A 396 0.71 -5.90 -29.00
N THR A 397 1.28 -7.08 -28.77
CA THR A 397 2.03 -7.39 -27.56
C THR A 397 3.52 -7.04 -27.69
N VAL A 398 4.23 -6.90 -26.57
CA VAL A 398 5.64 -6.48 -26.55
C VAL A 398 6.62 -7.45 -27.22
N ASP A 399 6.20 -8.69 -27.42
CA ASP A 399 6.92 -9.72 -28.20
C ASP A 399 6.74 -9.55 -29.72
N GLY A 400 6.08 -8.48 -30.17
CA GLY A 400 5.87 -8.16 -31.59
C GLY A 400 4.70 -8.91 -32.23
N LYS A 401 3.97 -9.74 -31.48
CA LYS A 401 2.79 -10.44 -31.99
C LYS A 401 1.61 -9.48 -32.08
N HIS A 402 1.14 -9.26 -33.30
CA HIS A 402 -0.11 -8.55 -33.57
C HIS A 402 -1.28 -9.54 -33.62
N ARG A 403 -2.37 -9.23 -32.91
CA ARG A 403 -3.60 -10.03 -32.92
C ARG A 403 -4.77 -9.15 -33.30
N GLU A 404 -5.35 -9.43 -34.45
CA GLU A 404 -6.55 -8.75 -34.91
C GLU A 404 -7.79 -9.24 -34.15
N VAL A 405 -8.61 -8.31 -33.69
CA VAL A 405 -9.83 -8.60 -32.93
C VAL A 405 -10.92 -7.62 -33.34
N ASP A 406 -12.16 -8.10 -33.38
CA ASP A 406 -13.34 -7.33 -33.80
C ASP A 406 -13.94 -6.56 -32.61
N ALA A 407 -13.73 -7.07 -31.38
CA ALA A 407 -14.13 -6.41 -30.15
C ALA A 407 -13.11 -6.60 -29.02
N VAL A 408 -13.00 -5.60 -28.14
CA VAL A 408 -12.18 -5.59 -26.94
C VAL A 408 -13.04 -5.21 -25.73
N PHE A 409 -13.06 -6.10 -24.74
CA PHE A 409 -13.73 -5.88 -23.47
C PHE A 409 -12.71 -5.69 -22.35
N CYS A 410 -12.70 -4.50 -21.75
CA CYS A 410 -11.86 -4.19 -20.60
C CYS A 410 -12.58 -4.58 -19.31
N ALA A 411 -12.11 -5.65 -18.66
CA ALA A 411 -12.49 -6.07 -17.32
C ALA A 411 -11.47 -5.55 -16.29
N THR A 412 -11.17 -4.26 -16.35
CA THR A 412 -10.08 -3.60 -15.61
C THR A 412 -10.47 -3.12 -14.20
N GLY A 413 -11.69 -3.43 -13.75
CA GLY A 413 -12.19 -3.10 -12.43
C GLY A 413 -12.62 -1.64 -12.28
N ALA A 414 -12.82 -1.21 -11.03
CA ALA A 414 -13.22 0.15 -10.68
C ALA A 414 -12.19 0.82 -9.76
N ASN A 415 -12.32 2.14 -9.57
CA ASN A 415 -11.47 2.87 -8.64
C ASN A 415 -11.57 2.33 -7.19
N GLY A 416 -10.51 1.69 -6.71
CA GLY A 416 -10.46 1.04 -5.40
C GLY A 416 -9.96 1.93 -4.24
N ASN A 417 -9.68 3.22 -4.47
CA ASN A 417 -9.13 4.11 -3.45
C ASN A 417 -10.16 4.61 -2.43
N GLN A 418 -11.45 4.29 -2.61
CA GLN A 418 -12.58 4.71 -1.76
C GLN A 418 -12.76 6.23 -1.64
N ILE A 419 -12.08 7.01 -2.48
CA ILE A 419 -12.28 8.44 -2.59
C ILE A 419 -13.57 8.70 -3.39
N PRO A 420 -14.50 9.52 -2.89
CA PRO A 420 -15.69 9.89 -3.64
C PRO A 420 -15.35 10.45 -5.03
N PRO A 421 -16.12 10.13 -6.08
CA PRO A 421 -15.80 10.53 -7.45
C PRO A 421 -16.13 12.00 -7.76
N PHE A 422 -16.64 12.75 -6.77
CA PHE A 422 -16.98 14.16 -6.86
C PHE A 422 -16.49 14.89 -5.60
N PRO A 423 -16.24 16.21 -5.67
CA PRO A 423 -15.78 16.98 -4.52
C PRO A 423 -16.80 17.00 -3.38
N ILE A 424 -16.32 16.70 -2.17
CA ILE A 424 -17.07 16.91 -0.93
C ILE A 424 -16.28 17.89 -0.08
N ARG A 425 -16.84 19.07 0.22
CA ARG A 425 -16.13 20.17 0.87
C ARG A 425 -16.75 20.54 2.21
N ALA A 426 -15.92 20.71 3.23
CA ALA A 426 -16.34 21.26 4.52
C ALA A 426 -15.21 22.08 5.12
N HIS A 427 -15.54 23.23 5.72
CA HIS A 427 -14.58 24.11 6.40
C HIS A 427 -13.33 24.44 5.56
N GLY A 428 -13.51 24.71 4.26
CA GLY A 428 -12.42 25.04 3.33
C GLY A 428 -11.53 23.86 2.91
N LYS A 429 -11.84 22.64 3.35
CA LYS A 429 -11.13 21.41 2.97
C LYS A 429 -11.99 20.55 2.04
N GLU A 430 -11.35 19.81 1.13
CA GLU A 430 -11.99 18.88 0.20
C GLU A 430 -11.60 17.45 0.56
N LEU A 431 -12.58 16.56 0.76
CA LEU A 431 -12.40 15.23 1.32
C LEU A 431 -11.45 14.36 0.50
N GLY A 432 -11.63 14.36 -0.83
CA GLY A 432 -10.80 13.58 -1.74
C GLY A 432 -9.33 14.01 -1.68
N SER A 433 -9.06 15.29 -1.56
CA SER A 433 -7.71 15.85 -1.39
C SER A 433 -7.09 15.48 -0.06
N LEU A 434 -7.88 15.33 1.01
CA LEU A 434 -7.38 14.85 2.30
C LEU A 434 -7.09 13.36 2.30
N TRP A 435 -7.97 12.56 1.67
CA TRP A 435 -7.87 11.10 1.58
C TRP A 435 -6.94 10.62 0.48
N HIS A 436 -6.57 11.48 -0.47
CA HIS A 436 -5.60 11.17 -1.52
C HIS A 436 -4.31 10.64 -0.90
N PRO A 437 -3.59 9.71 -1.55
CA PRO A 437 -2.28 9.24 -1.07
C PRO A 437 -1.28 10.38 -0.79
N ASP A 438 -1.38 11.48 -1.53
CA ASP A 438 -0.57 12.70 -1.34
C ASP A 438 -1.25 13.77 -0.44
N GLY A 439 -2.40 13.43 0.13
CA GLY A 439 -3.23 14.29 0.98
C GLY A 439 -2.81 14.33 2.44
N GLU A 440 -3.50 15.16 3.24
CA GLU A 440 -3.23 15.33 4.68
C GLU A 440 -3.25 14.01 5.46
N TYR A 441 -4.21 13.13 5.16
CA TYR A 441 -4.31 11.82 5.80
C TYR A 441 -3.56 10.74 5.03
N GLY A 442 -3.44 10.85 3.71
CA GLY A 442 -2.75 9.85 2.87
C GLY A 442 -3.54 8.56 2.64
N PHE A 443 -4.74 8.44 3.24
CA PHE A 443 -5.65 7.31 3.13
C PHE A 443 -7.09 7.71 3.52
N PRO A 444 -8.10 6.89 3.21
CA PRO A 444 -9.47 7.13 3.63
C PRO A 444 -9.67 7.08 5.16
N TYR A 445 -9.59 8.26 5.78
CA TYR A 445 -9.63 8.45 7.24
C TYR A 445 -11.07 8.55 7.73
N SER A 446 -11.50 7.62 8.59
CA SER A 446 -12.88 7.56 9.08
C SER A 446 -12.98 6.95 10.47
N TYR A 447 -14.09 7.21 11.16
CA TYR A 447 -14.47 6.54 12.40
C TYR A 447 -15.48 5.42 12.09
N LEU A 448 -15.10 4.17 12.39
CA LEU A 448 -15.91 2.96 12.13
C LEU A 448 -16.36 2.80 10.66
N GLY A 449 -15.73 3.53 9.73
CA GLY A 449 -16.15 3.62 8.35
C GLY A 449 -17.50 4.30 8.09
N ALA A 450 -18.07 4.95 9.12
CA ALA A 450 -19.39 5.55 9.05
C ALA A 450 -19.36 7.06 8.81
N ALA A 451 -18.38 7.78 9.35
CA ALA A 451 -18.24 9.23 9.24
C ALA A 451 -16.77 9.64 9.36
N THR A 452 -16.42 10.88 9.00
CA THR A 452 -15.03 11.37 9.05
C THR A 452 -14.92 12.71 9.81
N PRO A 453 -13.87 12.91 10.62
CA PRO A 453 -13.67 14.19 11.32
C PRO A 453 -13.59 15.37 10.37
N GLY A 454 -14.17 16.50 10.77
CA GLY A 454 -14.17 17.73 9.96
C GLY A 454 -15.23 17.79 8.86
N PHE A 455 -16.06 16.75 8.68
CA PHE A 455 -17.18 16.73 7.72
C PHE A 455 -18.48 16.42 8.46
N PRO A 456 -19.12 17.43 9.08
CA PRO A 456 -20.32 17.22 9.89
C PRO A 456 -21.50 16.71 9.06
N ASN A 457 -22.37 15.92 9.69
CA ASN A 457 -23.61 15.43 9.08
C ASN A 457 -23.43 14.62 7.77
N LEU A 458 -22.22 14.14 7.49
CA LEU A 458 -21.89 13.27 6.37
C LEU A 458 -21.73 11.83 6.86
N PHE A 459 -22.49 10.91 6.28
CA PHE A 459 -22.43 9.48 6.60
C PHE A 459 -22.13 8.65 5.36
N PHE A 460 -21.39 7.55 5.54
CA PHE A 460 -21.02 6.61 4.49
C PHE A 460 -21.63 5.24 4.72
N VAL A 461 -22.53 4.79 3.85
CA VAL A 461 -22.88 3.37 3.81
C VAL A 461 -21.73 2.61 3.15
N HIS A 462 -21.20 1.60 3.84
CA HIS A 462 -20.06 0.81 3.37
C HIS A 462 -18.79 1.64 3.11
N GLY A 463 -18.56 2.70 3.90
CA GLY A 463 -17.34 3.51 3.85
C GLY A 463 -16.05 2.77 4.21
N PRO A 464 -14.92 3.48 4.32
CA PRO A 464 -13.61 2.85 4.55
C PRO A 464 -13.55 2.01 5.82
N ASN A 465 -12.93 0.83 5.79
CA ASN A 465 -12.81 -0.08 6.94
C ASN A 465 -14.15 -0.50 7.60
N SER A 466 -15.31 -0.23 6.98
CA SER A 466 -16.64 -0.52 7.56
C SER A 466 -17.09 -1.98 7.38
N THR A 467 -16.46 -2.74 6.49
CA THR A 467 -16.91 -4.09 6.10
C THR A 467 -15.81 -5.11 6.34
N GLY A 468 -16.07 -6.09 7.20
CA GLY A 468 -15.31 -7.33 7.25
C GLY A 468 -15.88 -8.37 6.26
N PRO A 469 -15.14 -9.45 5.97
CA PRO A 469 -15.63 -10.59 5.18
C PRO A 469 -16.73 -11.44 5.87
N SER A 470 -17.21 -11.03 7.05
CA SER A 470 -18.27 -11.70 7.80
C SER A 470 -19.63 -11.06 7.51
N GLY A 471 -20.50 -11.75 6.77
CA GLY A 471 -21.90 -11.36 6.54
C GLY A 471 -22.23 -10.95 5.10
N THR A 472 -23.52 -10.90 4.79
CA THR A 472 -24.03 -10.49 3.48
C THR A 472 -24.04 -8.96 3.36
N VAL A 473 -23.79 -8.44 2.15
CA VAL A 473 -23.86 -6.98 1.90
C VAL A 473 -25.25 -6.40 2.24
N PRO A 474 -26.38 -7.03 1.86
CA PRO A 474 -27.69 -6.52 2.25
C PRO A 474 -27.87 -6.40 3.77
N HIS A 475 -27.51 -7.45 4.51
CA HIS A 475 -27.66 -7.43 5.97
C HIS A 475 -26.78 -6.37 6.63
N SER A 476 -25.51 -6.22 6.20
CA SER A 476 -24.63 -5.20 6.76
C SER A 476 -25.13 -3.77 6.48
N VAL A 477 -25.75 -3.53 5.32
CA VAL A 477 -26.39 -2.25 5.00
C VAL A 477 -27.62 -2.01 5.89
N GLU A 478 -28.50 -2.99 6.07
CA GLU A 478 -29.67 -2.86 6.95
C GLU A 478 -29.25 -2.50 8.39
N VAL A 479 -28.18 -3.13 8.90
CA VAL A 479 -27.60 -2.84 10.22
C VAL A 479 -27.07 -1.41 10.29
N GLN A 480 -26.32 -0.94 9.29
CA GLN A 480 -25.80 0.44 9.25
C GLN A 480 -26.94 1.47 9.19
N LEU A 481 -27.98 1.23 8.39
CA LEU A 481 -29.13 2.13 8.27
C LEU A 481 -29.96 2.15 9.55
N ALA A 482 -30.17 1.02 10.20
CA ALA A 482 -30.82 0.96 11.51
C ALA A 482 -30.03 1.72 12.57
N TYR A 483 -28.70 1.69 12.49
CA TYR A 483 -27.81 2.49 13.34
C TYR A 483 -27.94 3.99 13.03
N TYR A 484 -27.92 4.41 11.76
CA TYR A 484 -28.12 5.81 11.36
C TYR A 484 -29.49 6.36 11.75
N ALA A 485 -30.54 5.54 11.69
CA ALA A 485 -31.86 5.95 12.18
C ALA A 485 -31.84 6.32 13.68
N LYS A 486 -31.00 5.68 14.51
CA LYS A 486 -30.83 6.07 15.92
C LYS A 486 -30.26 7.49 16.04
N PHE A 487 -29.28 7.85 15.20
CA PHE A 487 -28.73 9.21 15.16
C PHE A 487 -29.77 10.22 14.70
N PHE A 488 -30.45 9.97 13.59
CA PHE A 488 -31.44 10.92 13.06
C PHE A 488 -32.58 11.16 14.04
N ARG A 489 -33.08 10.13 14.73
CA ARG A 489 -34.08 10.32 15.80
C ARG A 489 -33.55 11.19 16.94
N LYS A 490 -32.31 10.95 17.40
CA LYS A 490 -31.69 11.76 18.47
C LYS A 490 -31.55 13.22 18.05
N VAL A 491 -31.00 13.45 16.86
CA VAL A 491 -30.77 14.79 16.30
C VAL A 491 -32.09 15.55 16.15
N SER A 492 -33.11 14.89 15.61
CA SER A 492 -34.43 15.46 15.39
C SER A 492 -35.13 15.85 16.70
N ARG A 493 -35.11 14.97 17.72
CA ARG A 493 -35.76 15.20 19.01
C ARG A 493 -35.06 16.29 19.82
N GLU A 494 -33.74 16.19 19.95
CA GLU A 494 -32.95 17.09 20.82
C GLU A 494 -32.57 18.42 20.14
N GLY A 495 -32.93 18.61 18.87
CA GLY A 495 -32.60 19.84 18.14
C GLY A 495 -31.10 20.02 17.89
N ILE A 496 -30.35 18.93 17.81
CA ILE A 496 -28.91 18.97 17.54
C ILE A 496 -28.70 19.49 16.11
N LYS A 497 -27.88 20.54 15.97
CA LYS A 497 -27.57 21.12 14.65
C LYS A 497 -26.61 20.24 13.84
N THR A 498 -25.54 19.75 14.49
CA THR A 498 -24.42 19.09 13.81
C THR A 498 -23.86 17.94 14.64
N ILE A 499 -23.50 16.85 13.97
CA ILE A 499 -22.72 15.76 14.56
C ILE A 499 -21.51 15.45 13.70
N VAL A 500 -20.37 15.19 14.35
CA VAL A 500 -19.10 14.86 13.71
C VAL A 500 -18.28 13.98 14.66
N PRO A 501 -17.59 12.93 14.18
CA PRO A 501 -16.72 12.16 15.05
C PRO A 501 -15.56 13.04 15.56
N LYS A 502 -15.19 12.86 16.83
CA LYS A 502 -13.96 13.45 17.38
C LYS A 502 -12.77 12.84 16.64
N LYS A 503 -11.76 13.67 16.34
CA LYS A 503 -10.50 13.21 15.72
C LYS A 503 -9.89 12.04 16.48
N LYS A 504 -9.80 12.15 17.82
CA LYS A 504 -9.28 11.08 18.69
C LYS A 504 -9.97 9.73 18.46
N ALA A 505 -11.30 9.72 18.31
CA ALA A 505 -12.03 8.47 18.10
C ALA A 505 -11.71 7.83 16.74
N ALA A 506 -11.50 8.64 15.70
CA ALA A 506 -11.04 8.15 14.40
C ALA A 506 -9.57 7.68 14.46
N ASP A 507 -8.70 8.40 15.19
CA ASP A 507 -7.31 7.98 15.43
C ASP A 507 -7.25 6.61 16.14
N ASP A 508 -7.99 6.45 17.25
CA ASP A 508 -8.05 5.20 18.02
C ASP A 508 -8.58 4.03 17.14
N PHE A 509 -9.54 4.31 16.24
CA PHE A 509 -10.05 3.29 15.31
C PHE A 509 -9.04 2.93 14.22
N VAL A 510 -8.28 3.89 13.70
CA VAL A 510 -7.21 3.64 12.74
C VAL A 510 -6.11 2.79 13.38
N GLU A 511 -5.69 3.12 14.60
CA GLU A 511 -4.71 2.33 15.36
C GLU A 511 -5.20 0.88 15.56
N TYR A 512 -6.48 0.70 15.90
CA TYR A 512 -7.08 -0.63 15.98
C TYR A 512 -7.06 -1.36 14.64
N CYS A 513 -7.40 -0.68 13.54
CA CYS A 513 -7.35 -1.26 12.19
C CYS A 513 -5.93 -1.71 11.83
N ASP A 514 -4.92 -0.89 12.08
CA ASP A 514 -3.52 -1.23 11.80
C ASP A 514 -3.07 -2.46 12.59
N ALA A 515 -3.39 -2.51 13.89
CA ALA A 515 -3.12 -3.66 14.74
C ALA A 515 -3.87 -4.92 14.26
N PHE A 516 -5.14 -4.79 13.86
CA PHE A 516 -5.94 -5.90 13.35
C PHE A 516 -5.41 -6.43 12.01
N PHE A 517 -5.24 -5.56 11.01
CA PHE A 517 -4.85 -5.97 9.66
C PHE A 517 -3.43 -6.55 9.60
N SER A 518 -2.53 -6.18 10.52
CA SER A 518 -1.19 -6.78 10.65
C SER A 518 -1.23 -8.31 10.82
N LYS A 519 -2.29 -8.84 11.45
CA LYS A 519 -2.51 -10.27 11.71
C LYS A 519 -3.18 -10.99 10.53
N THR A 520 -3.64 -10.25 9.54
CA THR A 520 -4.38 -10.78 8.39
C THR A 520 -3.49 -10.94 7.17
N VAL A 521 -3.88 -11.83 6.25
CA VAL A 521 -3.25 -11.98 4.93
C VAL A 521 -3.56 -10.82 3.98
N LEU A 522 -4.47 -9.91 4.36
CA LEU A 522 -4.81 -8.70 3.58
C LEU A 522 -3.63 -7.73 3.48
N ASN A 523 -2.64 -7.87 4.37
CA ASN A 523 -1.40 -7.11 4.38
C ASN A 523 -0.17 -7.92 3.91
N ASP A 524 -0.35 -9.09 3.26
CA ASP A 524 0.76 -9.95 2.77
C ASP A 524 1.56 -9.36 1.59
N GLY A 525 1.61 -8.03 1.47
CA GLY A 525 2.56 -7.35 0.59
C GLY A 525 2.46 -7.84 -0.85
N CYS A 526 1.24 -7.81 -1.40
CA CYS A 526 0.92 -8.22 -2.77
C CYS A 526 1.52 -7.25 -3.84
N SER A 527 2.84 -6.98 -3.73
CA SER A 527 3.89 -6.64 -4.72
C SER A 527 5.31 -6.65 -4.05
N SER A 528 6.13 -7.67 -4.40
CA SER A 528 7.61 -7.93 -4.29
C SER A 528 8.48 -7.39 -3.12
N TRP A 529 9.04 -8.30 -2.30
CA TRP A 529 9.85 -8.08 -1.06
C TRP A 529 11.31 -8.62 -1.08
N TYR A 530 11.76 -9.30 -2.14
CA TYR A 530 12.99 -10.12 -2.09
C TYR A 530 14.35 -9.38 -1.98
N ASN A 531 14.45 -8.11 -2.41
CA ASN A 531 15.72 -7.36 -2.32
C ASN A 531 16.17 -7.11 -0.86
N GLY A 532 15.21 -6.95 0.06
CA GLY A 532 15.51 -6.77 1.49
C GLY A 532 16.14 -8.01 2.12
N LEU A 533 15.69 -9.21 1.74
CA LEU A 533 16.22 -10.46 2.29
C LEU A 533 17.64 -10.76 1.82
N CYS A 534 18.01 -10.41 0.59
CA CYS A 534 19.41 -10.49 0.14
C CYS A 534 20.32 -9.58 0.97
N ASN A 535 19.85 -8.38 1.28
CA ASN A 535 20.59 -7.41 2.09
C ASN A 535 20.70 -7.81 3.54
N PHE A 536 19.68 -8.46 4.08
CA PHE A 536 19.78 -9.08 5.40
C PHE A 536 20.83 -10.21 5.38
N ALA A 537 20.66 -11.18 4.48
CA ALA A 537 21.43 -12.43 4.49
C ALA A 537 22.92 -12.25 4.19
N ALA A 538 23.30 -11.29 3.34
CA ALA A 538 24.69 -11.05 2.96
C ALA A 538 25.32 -9.87 3.73
N PRO A 539 25.19 -8.60 3.28
CA PRO A 539 25.86 -7.47 3.94
C PRO A 539 25.33 -7.17 5.34
N GLY A 540 24.08 -7.51 5.66
CA GLY A 540 23.51 -7.33 6.99
C GLY A 540 24.18 -8.21 8.03
N ILE A 541 24.36 -9.50 7.73
CA ILE A 541 25.13 -10.41 8.60
C ILE A 541 26.61 -10.05 8.64
N TRP A 542 27.18 -9.56 7.54
CA TRP A 542 28.54 -9.01 7.55
C TRP A 542 28.68 -7.81 8.51
N SER A 543 27.72 -6.89 8.46
CA SER A 543 27.64 -5.75 9.37
C SER A 543 27.44 -6.21 10.81
N ALA A 544 26.65 -7.26 11.04
CA ALA A 544 26.49 -7.89 12.35
C ALA A 544 27.84 -8.30 12.93
N MET A 545 28.67 -9.03 12.18
CA MET A 545 30.00 -9.46 12.64
C MET A 545 30.93 -8.28 12.92
N ASN A 546 30.95 -7.27 12.06
CA ASN A 546 31.83 -6.10 12.22
C ASN A 546 31.40 -5.21 13.39
N SER A 547 30.09 -5.09 13.62
CA SER A 547 29.54 -4.28 14.71
C SER A 547 29.83 -4.81 16.11
N LEU A 548 30.30 -6.05 16.23
CA LEU A 548 30.81 -6.61 17.49
C LEU A 548 32.20 -6.05 17.87
N GLY A 549 32.85 -5.29 16.98
CA GLY A 549 34.20 -4.76 17.15
C GLY A 549 35.25 -5.80 16.79
N ALA A 550 36.17 -5.46 15.88
CA ALA A 550 37.23 -6.35 15.40
C ALA A 550 36.71 -7.72 14.88
N GLY A 551 35.53 -7.74 14.26
CA GLY A 551 34.89 -8.99 13.81
C GLY A 551 34.50 -9.95 14.94
N GLY A 552 34.45 -9.48 16.19
CA GLY A 552 34.26 -10.30 17.39
C GLY A 552 35.57 -10.78 18.04
N THR A 553 36.72 -10.38 17.53
CA THR A 553 38.03 -10.72 18.11
C THR A 553 38.47 -9.73 19.18
N ALA A 554 39.62 -9.99 19.83
CA ALA A 554 40.16 -9.16 20.89
C ALA A 554 41.05 -8.01 20.36
N SER A 555 41.52 -8.08 19.11
CA SER A 555 42.39 -7.06 18.52
C SER A 555 41.93 -6.72 17.10
N PRO A 556 41.75 -5.44 16.76
CA PRO A 556 41.23 -5.03 15.46
C PRO A 556 42.22 -5.24 14.31
N LYS A 557 43.51 -5.48 14.57
CA LYS A 557 44.56 -5.42 13.54
C LYS A 557 44.35 -6.40 12.37
N LEU A 558 44.15 -7.70 12.66
CA LEU A 558 44.00 -8.71 11.61
C LEU A 558 42.71 -8.50 10.82
N THR A 559 41.59 -8.31 11.53
CA THR A 559 40.27 -8.11 10.89
C THR A 559 40.21 -6.80 10.10
N ASN A 560 40.81 -5.71 10.58
CA ASN A 560 40.90 -4.47 9.80
C ASN A 560 41.77 -4.65 8.54
N THR A 561 42.86 -5.43 8.63
CA THR A 561 43.67 -5.80 7.46
C THR A 561 42.86 -6.63 6.45
N ALA A 562 42.09 -7.60 6.94
CA ALA A 562 41.24 -8.46 6.13
C ALA A 562 40.09 -7.67 5.45
N ASN A 563 39.47 -6.73 6.17
CA ASN A 563 38.49 -5.81 5.60
C ASN A 563 39.11 -4.86 4.58
N ALA A 564 40.31 -4.33 4.82
CA ALA A 564 41.02 -3.49 3.84
C ALA A 564 41.26 -4.26 2.52
N LEU A 565 41.68 -5.53 2.61
CA LEU A 565 41.81 -6.41 1.44
C LEU A 565 40.46 -6.60 0.71
N THR A 566 39.39 -6.85 1.45
CA THR A 566 38.02 -6.97 0.91
C THR A 566 37.68 -5.73 0.07
N PHE A 567 37.86 -4.54 0.64
CA PHE A 567 37.53 -3.29 -0.04
C PHE A 567 38.45 -2.98 -1.23
N CYS A 568 39.74 -3.31 -1.18
CA CYS A 568 40.65 -3.18 -2.33
C CYS A 568 40.13 -3.97 -3.54
N LEU A 569 39.67 -5.21 -3.32
CA LEU A 569 39.10 -6.04 -4.39
C LEU A 569 37.71 -5.55 -4.81
N MET A 570 36.92 -4.97 -3.88
CA MET A 570 35.64 -4.34 -4.21
C MET A 570 35.79 -3.16 -5.16
N ILE A 571 36.88 -2.40 -5.11
CA ILE A 571 37.13 -1.30 -6.08
C ILE A 571 37.11 -1.87 -7.51
N VAL A 572 37.87 -2.95 -7.73
CA VAL A 572 38.01 -3.61 -9.03
C VAL A 572 36.68 -4.24 -9.45
N SER A 573 36.06 -5.01 -8.56
CA SER A 573 34.82 -5.71 -8.89
C SER A 573 33.65 -4.74 -9.11
N CYS A 574 33.50 -3.67 -8.31
CA CYS A 574 32.50 -2.62 -8.57
C CYS A 574 32.68 -2.00 -9.96
N TYR A 575 33.91 -1.66 -10.34
CA TYR A 575 34.20 -1.04 -11.62
C TYR A 575 33.93 -1.96 -12.82
N LEU A 576 34.18 -3.27 -12.66
CA LEU A 576 33.89 -4.29 -13.67
C LEU A 576 32.44 -4.78 -13.67
N SER A 577 31.66 -4.43 -12.65
CA SER A 577 30.29 -4.93 -12.48
C SER A 577 29.33 -4.57 -13.62
N PRO A 578 29.40 -3.39 -14.29
CA PRO A 578 28.61 -3.12 -15.48
C PRO A 578 28.83 -4.15 -16.60
N VAL A 579 30.07 -4.63 -16.78
CA VAL A 579 30.39 -5.70 -17.75
C VAL A 579 29.74 -7.01 -17.33
N LEU A 580 29.76 -7.33 -16.04
CA LEU A 580 29.13 -8.54 -15.54
C LEU A 580 27.60 -8.49 -15.71
N VAL A 581 26.97 -7.35 -15.45
CA VAL A 581 25.53 -7.12 -15.67
C VAL A 581 25.16 -7.32 -17.14
N HIS A 582 26.01 -6.93 -18.09
CA HIS A 582 25.79 -7.20 -19.51
C HIS A 582 25.65 -8.71 -19.80
N TYR A 583 26.48 -9.55 -19.19
CA TYR A 583 26.48 -10.99 -19.45
C TYR A 583 25.43 -11.79 -18.66
N ILE A 584 25.30 -11.52 -17.36
CA ILE A 584 24.45 -12.33 -16.46
C ILE A 584 23.21 -11.59 -15.95
N GLY A 585 23.00 -10.35 -16.39
CA GLY A 585 21.90 -9.49 -15.95
C GLY A 585 22.06 -9.02 -14.51
N ILE A 586 21.27 -8.00 -14.12
CA ILE A 586 21.33 -7.44 -12.76
C ILE A 586 21.00 -8.47 -11.67
N LYS A 587 20.10 -9.41 -11.97
CA LYS A 587 19.73 -10.50 -11.07
C LYS A 587 20.88 -11.50 -10.88
N GLY A 588 21.53 -11.91 -11.96
CA GLY A 588 22.70 -12.79 -11.88
C GLY A 588 23.84 -12.12 -11.14
N ALA A 589 24.07 -10.83 -11.38
CA ALA A 589 25.05 -10.03 -10.66
C ALA A 589 24.76 -9.99 -9.15
N LEU A 590 23.49 -9.78 -8.75
CA LEU A 590 23.10 -9.81 -7.34
C LEU A 590 23.32 -11.20 -6.70
N SER A 591 22.93 -12.28 -7.38
CA SER A 591 23.18 -13.66 -6.90
C SER A 591 24.67 -13.95 -6.75
N PHE A 592 25.48 -13.67 -7.78
CA PHE A 592 26.93 -13.82 -7.73
C PHE A 592 27.52 -13.05 -6.55
N GLY A 593 27.03 -11.84 -6.33
CA GLY A 593 27.56 -10.96 -5.31
C GLY A 593 27.35 -11.45 -3.87
N THR A 594 26.39 -12.34 -3.61
CA THR A 594 26.16 -12.90 -2.27
C THR A 594 27.11 -14.05 -1.89
N ILE A 595 27.81 -14.65 -2.86
CA ILE A 595 28.53 -15.93 -2.66
C ILE A 595 29.71 -15.81 -1.69
N GLY A 596 30.48 -14.72 -1.76
CA GLY A 596 31.72 -14.59 -0.98
C GLY A 596 31.54 -14.20 0.49
N TYR A 597 30.31 -13.90 0.93
CA TYR A 597 30.04 -13.54 2.32
C TYR A 597 30.18 -14.75 3.27
N ALA A 598 29.67 -15.92 2.89
CA ALA A 598 29.76 -17.13 3.73
C ALA A 598 31.21 -17.62 3.94
N PRO A 599 32.08 -17.67 2.92
CA PRO A 599 33.51 -17.94 3.11
C PRO A 599 34.21 -16.97 4.07
N TYR A 600 33.83 -15.68 4.06
CA TYR A 600 34.37 -14.70 5.01
C TYR A 600 33.98 -15.02 6.46
N ALA A 601 32.70 -15.30 6.73
CA ALA A 601 32.26 -15.71 8.06
C ALA A 601 32.92 -17.03 8.52
N ALA A 602 33.13 -17.97 7.59
CA ALA A 602 33.87 -19.20 7.86
C ALA A 602 35.34 -18.94 8.23
N GLY A 603 35.98 -17.97 7.58
CA GLY A 603 37.32 -17.51 7.93
C GLY A 603 37.40 -16.95 9.35
N LEU A 604 36.48 -16.05 9.72
CA LEU A 604 36.38 -15.51 11.08
C LEU A 604 36.11 -16.60 12.12
N TYR A 605 35.23 -17.56 11.81
CA TYR A 605 34.98 -18.72 12.67
C TYR A 605 36.26 -19.54 12.92
N MET A 606 37.01 -19.87 11.86
CA MET A 606 38.23 -20.66 11.98
C MET A 606 39.35 -19.92 12.70
N ASN A 607 39.45 -18.61 12.51
CA ASN A 607 40.34 -17.78 13.32
C ASN A 607 39.94 -17.79 14.80
N SER A 608 38.66 -17.55 15.08
CA SER A 608 38.16 -17.48 16.46
C SER A 608 38.26 -18.81 17.21
N ARG A 609 38.01 -19.94 16.53
CA ARG A 609 37.97 -21.27 17.16
C ARG A 609 39.31 -21.99 17.19
N TYR A 610 40.13 -21.82 16.15
CA TYR A 610 41.35 -22.59 15.92
C TYR A 610 42.60 -21.73 15.66
N GLY A 611 42.48 -20.39 15.63
CA GLY A 611 43.60 -19.49 15.38
C GLY A 611 44.11 -19.50 13.92
N THR A 612 43.29 -19.93 12.96
CA THR A 612 43.69 -20.03 11.55
C THR A 612 43.53 -18.69 10.83
N GLU A 613 44.62 -17.93 10.68
CA GLU A 613 44.59 -16.57 10.10
C GLU A 613 44.48 -16.53 8.57
N TRP A 614 45.11 -17.47 7.84
CA TRP A 614 45.14 -17.42 6.37
C TRP A 614 43.75 -17.58 5.73
N LEU A 615 42.84 -18.31 6.39
CA LEU A 615 41.48 -18.52 5.89
C LEU A 615 40.61 -17.26 6.03
N GLU A 616 40.88 -16.43 7.05
CA GLU A 616 40.25 -15.10 7.18
C GLU A 616 40.64 -14.19 6.01
N LEU A 617 41.91 -14.21 5.60
CA LEU A 617 42.39 -13.46 4.43
C LEU A 617 41.82 -13.99 3.11
N LEU A 618 41.78 -15.32 2.92
CA LEU A 618 41.18 -15.93 1.73
C LEU A 618 39.67 -15.65 1.66
N GLY A 619 38.95 -15.81 2.77
CA GLY A 619 37.52 -15.51 2.86
C GLY A 619 37.24 -14.04 2.56
N SER A 620 38.07 -13.13 3.05
CA SER A 620 38.02 -11.69 2.75
C SER A 620 38.27 -11.39 1.28
N ALA A 621 39.22 -12.08 0.64
CA ALA A 621 39.48 -11.91 -0.78
C ALA A 621 38.26 -12.33 -1.64
N LEU A 622 37.69 -13.50 -1.35
CA LEU A 622 36.49 -14.01 -2.02
C LEU A 622 35.27 -13.09 -1.78
N CYS A 623 35.13 -12.58 -0.55
CA CYS A 623 34.13 -11.58 -0.21
C CYS A 623 34.32 -10.32 -1.07
N GLY A 624 35.52 -9.77 -1.18
CA GLY A 624 35.75 -8.53 -1.93
C GLY A 624 35.42 -8.63 -3.43
N VAL A 625 35.73 -9.77 -4.05
CA VAL A 625 35.37 -10.02 -5.46
C VAL A 625 33.85 -10.07 -5.66
N SER A 626 33.13 -10.76 -4.78
CA SER A 626 31.67 -10.88 -4.90
C SER A 626 30.92 -9.63 -4.41
N ALA A 627 31.29 -9.09 -3.26
CA ALA A 627 30.61 -7.98 -2.60
C ALA A 627 30.58 -6.72 -3.47
N GLY A 628 31.63 -6.40 -4.22
CA GLY A 628 31.58 -5.23 -5.11
C GLY A 628 30.52 -5.36 -6.20
N VAL A 629 30.31 -6.58 -6.72
CA VAL A 629 29.21 -6.87 -7.63
C VAL A 629 27.86 -6.77 -6.93
N PHE A 630 27.75 -7.34 -5.73
CA PHE A 630 26.52 -7.27 -4.92
C PHE A 630 26.08 -5.83 -4.75
N TRP A 631 26.98 -5.00 -4.22
CA TRP A 631 26.70 -3.65 -3.83
C TRP A 631 26.37 -2.76 -5.02
N MET A 632 27.08 -2.93 -6.14
CA MET A 632 26.73 -2.23 -7.37
C MET A 632 25.32 -2.62 -7.84
N ALA A 633 25.04 -3.92 -7.93
CA ALA A 633 23.76 -4.43 -8.42
C ALA A 633 22.60 -3.98 -7.52
N GLU A 634 22.80 -4.08 -6.21
CA GLU A 634 21.92 -3.58 -5.16
C GLU A 634 21.63 -2.09 -5.37
N THR A 635 22.67 -1.25 -5.48
CA THR A 635 22.49 0.20 -5.58
C THR A 635 21.72 0.59 -6.84
N ALA A 636 21.98 -0.08 -7.96
CA ALA A 636 21.21 0.12 -9.19
C ALA A 636 19.73 -0.25 -9.00
N ILE A 637 19.44 -1.37 -8.31
CA ILE A 637 18.07 -1.80 -7.98
C ILE A 637 17.39 -0.79 -7.06
N ALA A 638 18.05 -0.38 -5.98
CA ALA A 638 17.50 0.54 -4.98
C ALA A 638 17.15 1.92 -5.56
N ILE A 639 17.88 2.39 -6.57
CA ILE A 639 17.64 3.68 -7.23
C ILE A 639 16.57 3.58 -8.33
N ALA A 640 16.52 2.46 -9.06
CA ALA A 640 15.69 2.31 -10.26
C ALA A 640 14.29 1.74 -10.00
N TYR A 641 14.14 0.86 -9.00
CA TYR A 641 12.88 0.15 -8.74
C TYR A 641 11.78 1.06 -8.17
N PRO A 642 12.06 1.97 -7.22
CA PRO A 642 11.02 2.83 -6.64
C PRO A 642 10.64 4.01 -7.54
N GLU A 643 9.40 4.49 -7.41
CA GLU A 643 8.90 5.68 -8.10
C GLU A 643 9.56 6.96 -7.56
N PRO A 644 9.72 8.04 -8.35
CA PRO A 644 10.48 9.23 -7.97
C PRO A 644 10.08 9.89 -6.65
N TRP A 645 8.81 9.77 -6.24
CA TRP A 645 8.25 10.33 -5.00
C TRP A 645 8.31 9.39 -3.79
N ASN A 646 8.79 8.16 -3.95
CA ASN A 646 8.84 7.13 -2.90
C ASN A 646 10.27 6.57 -2.71
N LYS A 647 11.27 7.24 -3.30
CA LYS A 647 12.64 6.72 -3.35
C LYS A 647 13.34 6.81 -2.00
N GLY A 648 13.18 7.88 -1.25
CA GLY A 648 13.75 8.04 0.08
C GLY A 648 13.20 7.05 1.10
N LYS A 649 11.90 6.79 1.07
CA LYS A 649 11.21 5.79 1.89
C LYS A 649 11.62 4.38 1.50
N ALA A 650 11.68 4.08 0.20
CA ALA A 650 12.15 2.80 -0.30
C ALA A 650 13.62 2.55 0.07
N LEU A 651 14.50 3.55 -0.04
CA LEU A 651 15.90 3.50 0.39
C LEU A 651 16.00 3.31 1.92
N GLY A 652 15.18 4.01 2.71
CA GLY A 652 15.13 3.86 4.17
C GLY A 652 14.71 2.45 4.60
N TYR A 653 13.64 1.91 4.03
CA TYR A 653 13.21 0.53 4.26
C TYR A 653 14.23 -0.49 3.78
N TRP A 654 14.83 -0.25 2.63
CA TRP A 654 15.86 -1.12 2.09
C TRP A 654 17.08 -1.19 3.03
N LEU A 655 17.59 -0.04 3.50
CA LEU A 655 18.69 0.02 4.48
C LEU A 655 18.32 -0.57 5.85
N THR A 656 17.03 -0.60 6.18
CA THR A 656 16.53 -1.22 7.43
C THR A 656 16.85 -2.71 7.47
N TYR A 657 16.79 -3.45 6.33
CA TYR A 657 17.16 -4.87 6.31
C TYR A 657 18.64 -5.11 6.53
N ARG A 658 19.49 -4.25 5.95
CA ARG A 658 20.93 -4.31 6.20
C ARG A 658 21.21 -4.18 7.70
N LEU A 659 20.64 -3.14 8.32
CA LEU A 659 20.83 -2.88 9.75
C LEU A 659 20.12 -3.89 10.66
N SER A 660 19.11 -4.62 10.17
CA SER A 660 18.48 -5.71 10.91
C SER A 660 19.47 -6.83 11.23
N GLY A 661 20.45 -7.08 10.35
CA GLY A 661 21.54 -8.00 10.65
C GLY A 661 22.35 -7.57 11.87
N GLN A 662 22.74 -6.29 11.93
CA GLN A 662 23.41 -5.70 13.10
C GLN A 662 22.57 -5.81 14.38
N ILE A 663 21.26 -5.52 14.32
CA ILE A 663 20.37 -5.63 15.49
C ILE A 663 20.27 -7.07 15.98
N ILE A 664 20.05 -8.03 15.09
CA ILE A 664 19.93 -9.44 15.48
C ILE A 664 21.26 -9.97 16.02
N GLY A 665 22.38 -9.66 15.36
CA GLY A 665 23.71 -10.04 15.84
C GLY A 665 24.04 -9.42 17.19
N GLY A 666 23.73 -8.14 17.39
CA GLY A 666 23.88 -7.44 18.65
C GLY A 666 23.02 -8.05 19.76
N ALA A 667 21.74 -8.35 19.49
CA ALA A 667 20.83 -8.95 20.45
C ALA A 667 21.26 -10.37 20.87
N VAL A 668 21.63 -11.22 19.91
CA VAL A 668 22.15 -12.57 20.17
C VAL A 668 23.42 -12.49 20.99
N ASN A 669 24.35 -11.62 20.60
CA ASN A 669 25.61 -11.47 21.33
C ASN A 669 25.42 -10.90 22.74
N LEU A 670 24.50 -9.94 22.91
CA LEU A 670 24.17 -9.35 24.20
C LEU A 670 23.59 -10.39 25.15
N GLY A 671 22.66 -11.23 24.66
CA GLY A 671 22.09 -12.33 25.44
C GLY A 671 23.14 -13.35 25.88
N LEU A 672 24.09 -13.70 25.02
CA LEU A 672 25.14 -14.69 25.31
C LEU A 672 26.24 -14.15 26.25
N ASN A 673 26.50 -12.83 26.25
CA ASN A 673 27.65 -12.24 26.96
C ASN A 673 27.25 -11.25 28.07
N VAL A 674 25.98 -11.23 28.49
CA VAL A 674 25.50 -10.29 29.52
C VAL A 674 26.32 -10.36 30.84
N HIS A 675 26.86 -11.54 31.14
CA HIS A 675 27.65 -11.81 32.33
C HIS A 675 29.17 -11.56 32.19
N VAL A 676 29.67 -11.20 31.00
CA VAL A 676 31.11 -10.98 30.74
C VAL A 676 31.42 -9.48 30.80
N ASN A 677 32.08 -9.04 31.87
CA ASN A 677 32.39 -7.63 32.15
C ASN A 677 33.85 -7.22 31.83
N THR A 678 34.60 -8.07 31.12
CA THR A 678 35.99 -7.81 30.71
C THR A 678 36.12 -7.69 29.18
N ALA A 679 37.26 -7.21 28.70
CA ALA A 679 37.60 -7.24 27.27
C ALA A 679 37.93 -8.67 26.81
N GLY A 680 37.52 -9.08 25.60
CA GLY A 680 37.68 -10.47 25.12
C GLY A 680 37.04 -10.76 23.75
N LYS A 681 37.12 -12.02 23.29
CA LYS A 681 36.53 -12.50 22.02
C LYS A 681 35.08 -12.95 22.20
N VAL A 682 34.28 -12.88 21.14
CA VAL A 682 32.88 -13.36 21.08
C VAL A 682 32.83 -14.89 20.91
N SER A 683 31.74 -15.53 21.39
CA SER A 683 31.51 -16.97 21.25
C SER A 683 31.49 -17.44 19.78
N TYR A 684 32.21 -18.52 19.48
CA TYR A 684 32.31 -19.06 18.11
C TYR A 684 30.98 -19.59 17.55
N VAL A 685 30.02 -19.92 18.42
CA VAL A 685 28.67 -20.41 18.05
C VAL A 685 27.93 -19.37 17.20
N VAL A 686 28.17 -18.08 17.43
CA VAL A 686 27.54 -16.98 16.69
C VAL A 686 27.91 -17.03 15.21
N TYR A 687 29.15 -17.38 14.86
CA TYR A 687 29.56 -17.44 13.45
C TYR A 687 28.91 -18.60 12.68
N ILE A 688 28.61 -19.74 13.33
CA ILE A 688 27.94 -20.87 12.66
C ILE A 688 26.56 -20.45 12.13
N ILE A 689 25.81 -19.68 12.94
CA ILE A 689 24.51 -19.14 12.57
C ILE A 689 24.66 -18.16 11.39
N PHE A 690 25.66 -17.29 11.45
CA PHE A 690 25.94 -16.32 10.38
C PHE A 690 26.33 -16.99 9.05
N ILE A 691 27.14 -18.05 9.10
CA ILE A 691 27.52 -18.84 7.92
C ILE A 691 26.28 -19.47 7.28
N ALA A 692 25.40 -20.07 8.08
CA ALA A 692 24.17 -20.70 7.57
C ALA A 692 23.25 -19.68 6.89
N ILE A 693 23.07 -18.49 7.48
CA ILE A 693 22.27 -17.42 6.89
C ILE A 693 22.90 -16.89 5.60
N GLN A 694 24.21 -16.66 5.58
CA GLN A 694 24.92 -16.17 4.40
C GLN A 694 24.95 -17.20 3.25
N ALA A 695 25.03 -18.49 3.57
CA ALA A 695 24.96 -19.57 2.59
C ALA A 695 23.60 -19.64 1.86
N ALA A 696 22.52 -19.14 2.49
CA ALA A 696 21.22 -19.01 1.84
C ALA A 696 21.14 -17.81 0.87
N GLY A 697 22.05 -16.83 0.98
CA GLY A 697 22.04 -15.58 0.21
C GLY A 697 21.89 -15.74 -1.31
N PRO A 698 22.69 -16.61 -1.97
CA PRO A 698 22.58 -16.83 -3.42
C PRO A 698 21.21 -17.34 -3.86
N PHE A 699 20.59 -18.20 -3.03
CA PHE A 699 19.27 -18.76 -3.26
C PHE A 699 18.17 -17.72 -3.09
N VAL A 700 18.29 -16.87 -2.07
CA VAL A 700 17.36 -15.74 -1.86
C VAL A 700 17.38 -14.78 -3.06
N ALA A 701 18.56 -14.49 -3.61
CA ALA A 701 18.71 -13.62 -4.78
C ALA A 701 18.05 -14.19 -6.06
N PHE A 702 17.92 -15.51 -6.18
CA PHE A 702 17.17 -16.13 -7.28
C PHE A 702 15.67 -15.83 -7.24
N PHE A 703 15.11 -15.40 -6.11
CA PHE A 703 13.70 -15.01 -6.03
C PHE A 703 13.46 -13.53 -6.37
N LEU A 704 14.51 -12.75 -6.64
CA LEU A 704 14.34 -11.38 -7.12
C LEU A 704 13.67 -11.37 -8.51
N ASN A 705 12.66 -10.52 -8.66
CA ASN A 705 12.01 -10.26 -9.94
C ASN A 705 12.99 -9.59 -10.91
N LYS A 706 12.93 -9.95 -12.19
CA LYS A 706 13.69 -9.24 -13.24
C LYS A 706 13.20 -7.79 -13.33
N PRO A 707 14.07 -6.80 -13.62
CA PRO A 707 13.67 -5.38 -13.75
C PRO A 707 12.45 -5.17 -14.64
N SER A 708 12.42 -5.82 -15.80
CA SER A 708 11.32 -5.75 -16.76
C SER A 708 9.97 -6.27 -16.26
N LYS A 709 9.96 -7.02 -15.15
CA LYS A 709 8.76 -7.53 -14.47
C LYS A 709 8.35 -6.68 -13.26
N VAL A 710 9.13 -5.67 -12.90
CA VAL A 710 8.79 -4.74 -11.80
C VAL A 710 7.61 -3.88 -12.23
N GLN A 711 6.58 -3.83 -11.38
CA GLN A 711 5.39 -3.02 -11.61
C GLN A 711 5.44 -1.80 -10.71
N ARG A 712 5.80 -0.65 -11.29
CA ARG A 712 5.70 0.65 -10.62
C ARG A 712 4.28 1.20 -10.72
N LYS A 713 3.86 1.95 -9.70
CA LYS A 713 2.58 2.65 -9.65
C LYS A 713 2.44 3.72 -10.74
N ASP A 714 3.56 4.23 -11.23
CA ASP A 714 3.61 5.21 -12.31
C ASP A 714 3.53 4.59 -13.73
N GLY A 715 3.38 3.27 -13.82
CA GLY A 715 3.27 2.55 -15.08
C GLY A 715 4.56 2.45 -15.89
N ARG A 716 5.67 3.06 -15.43
CA ARG A 716 6.97 2.99 -16.13
C ARG A 716 7.62 1.64 -15.84
N LYS A 717 8.07 0.98 -16.91
CA LYS A 717 8.92 -0.22 -16.78
C LYS A 717 10.27 0.20 -16.24
N VAL A 718 10.87 -0.68 -15.44
CA VAL A 718 12.25 -0.54 -14.99
C VAL A 718 13.09 -1.40 -15.91
N SER A 719 14.03 -0.80 -16.62
CA SER A 719 15.08 -1.54 -17.29
C SER A 719 16.42 -1.24 -16.60
N LEU A 720 17.21 -2.30 -16.42
CA LEU A 720 18.58 -2.23 -15.91
C LEU A 720 19.43 -3.12 -16.83
N GLU A 721 19.39 -2.79 -18.12
CA GLU A 721 20.07 -3.53 -19.17
C GLU A 721 21.20 -2.67 -19.74
N ILE A 722 22.35 -3.31 -19.94
CA ILE A 722 23.48 -2.73 -20.65
C ILE A 722 23.50 -3.36 -22.04
N LEU A 723 23.07 -2.59 -23.04
CA LEU A 723 22.97 -3.06 -24.42
C LEU A 723 24.25 -2.80 -25.24
N GLN A 724 25.12 -1.92 -24.75
CA GLN A 724 26.36 -1.53 -25.42
C GLN A 724 27.50 -2.51 -25.12
N ASN A 725 28.54 -2.48 -25.94
CA ASN A 725 29.73 -3.33 -25.76
C ASN A 725 30.42 -3.08 -24.40
N PRO A 726 30.89 -4.12 -23.68
CA PRO A 726 31.61 -4.01 -22.42
C PRO A 726 32.75 -2.97 -22.38
N TRP A 727 33.54 -2.86 -23.45
CA TRP A 727 34.63 -1.89 -23.54
C TRP A 727 34.13 -0.45 -23.63
N HIS A 728 32.99 -0.24 -24.29
CA HIS A 728 32.33 1.05 -24.33
C HIS A 728 31.89 1.46 -22.92
N GLU A 729 31.28 0.54 -22.17
CA GLU A 729 30.80 0.80 -20.82
C GLU A 729 31.91 1.15 -19.83
N LEU A 730 33.02 0.42 -19.86
CA LEU A 730 34.19 0.75 -19.04
C LEU A 730 34.72 2.15 -19.37
N LYS A 731 34.83 2.49 -20.66
CA LYS A 731 35.29 3.81 -21.10
C LYS A 731 34.34 4.93 -20.66
N GLN A 732 33.03 4.72 -20.76
CA GLN A 732 32.03 5.70 -20.31
C GLN A 732 32.02 5.85 -18.79
N THR A 733 32.19 4.76 -18.05
CA THR A 733 32.28 4.77 -16.59
C THR A 733 33.53 5.54 -16.12
N ALA A 734 34.70 5.31 -16.74
CA ALA A 734 35.90 6.13 -16.53
C ALA A 734 35.66 7.61 -16.85
N LYS A 735 35.06 7.89 -18.01
CA LYS A 735 34.75 9.27 -18.41
C LYS A 735 33.83 9.96 -17.40
N LEU A 736 32.83 9.23 -16.90
CA LEU A 736 31.87 9.71 -15.91
C LEU A 736 32.55 10.02 -14.57
N PHE A 737 33.49 9.19 -14.13
CA PHE A 737 34.32 9.44 -12.95
C PHE A 737 35.08 10.76 -13.06
N CYS A 738 35.67 11.04 -14.23
CA CYS A 738 36.42 12.27 -14.50
C CYS A 738 35.54 13.52 -14.70
N THR A 739 34.21 13.42 -14.59
CA THR A 739 33.35 14.60 -14.70
C THR A 739 33.50 15.49 -13.46
N ARG A 740 33.46 16.81 -13.68
CA ARG A 740 33.50 17.79 -12.58
C ARG A 740 32.43 17.52 -11.51
N LYS A 741 31.23 17.07 -11.92
CA LYS A 741 30.13 16.74 -11.01
C LYS A 741 30.47 15.58 -10.07
N PHE A 742 31.04 14.48 -10.59
CA PHE A 742 31.39 13.34 -9.74
C PHE A 742 32.65 13.62 -8.89
N LEU A 743 33.70 14.19 -9.48
CA LEU A 743 34.93 14.53 -8.75
C LEU A 743 34.67 15.46 -7.55
N SER A 744 33.71 16.37 -7.67
CA SER A 744 33.38 17.32 -6.60
C SER A 744 32.67 16.68 -5.39
N ILE A 745 32.18 15.43 -5.50
CA ILE A 745 31.58 14.70 -4.38
C ILE A 745 32.46 13.54 -3.86
N VAL A 746 33.62 13.26 -4.47
CA VAL A 746 34.51 12.14 -4.07
C VAL A 746 34.96 12.25 -2.61
N LEU A 747 35.34 13.44 -2.16
CA LEU A 747 35.75 13.66 -0.76
C LEU A 747 34.57 13.54 0.20
N PHE A 748 33.36 13.89 -0.25
CA PHE A 748 32.15 13.77 0.55
C PHE A 748 31.65 12.34 0.67
N ILE A 749 31.82 11.55 -0.39
CA ILE A 749 31.70 10.09 -0.33
C ILE A 749 32.73 9.55 0.67
N GLY A 750 33.99 10.00 0.56
CA GLY A 750 35.08 9.55 1.42
C GLY A 750 34.83 9.80 2.90
N GLN A 751 34.51 11.03 3.31
CA GLN A 751 34.26 11.33 4.73
C GLN A 751 33.11 10.52 5.32
N ALA A 752 32.11 10.18 4.49
CA ALA A 752 30.95 9.44 4.94
C ALA A 752 31.32 8.00 5.28
N VAL A 753 32.06 7.31 4.41
CA VAL A 753 32.37 5.89 4.59
C VAL A 753 33.66 5.61 5.33
N PHE A 754 34.58 6.57 5.38
CA PHE A 754 35.79 6.49 6.22
C PHE A 754 35.41 6.30 7.69
N ALA A 755 34.29 6.88 8.11
CA ALA A 755 33.81 6.85 9.50
C ALA A 755 33.51 5.45 10.01
N GLU A 756 33.18 4.50 9.12
CA GLU A 756 32.74 3.15 9.48
C GLU A 756 33.74 2.41 10.35
N SER A 757 34.98 2.29 9.88
CA SER A 757 36.05 1.64 10.65
C SER A 757 36.39 2.45 11.89
N VAL A 758 36.31 3.79 11.85
CA VAL A 758 36.63 4.65 12.99
C VAL A 758 35.70 4.36 14.17
N PHE A 759 34.37 4.37 13.99
CA PHE A 759 33.46 4.12 15.11
C PHE A 759 33.44 2.64 15.55
N PHE A 760 33.70 1.68 14.65
CA PHE A 760 33.83 0.27 15.05
C PHE A 760 35.13 -0.01 15.81
N THR A 761 36.25 0.57 15.40
CA THR A 761 37.53 0.48 16.12
C THR A 761 37.42 1.21 17.47
N TYR A 762 36.81 2.39 17.51
CA TYR A 762 36.50 3.11 18.75
C TYR A 762 35.70 2.24 19.74
N LEU A 763 34.63 1.60 19.26
CA LEU A 763 33.84 0.69 20.08
C LEU A 763 34.67 -0.51 20.58
N SER A 764 35.56 -1.04 19.72
CA SER A 764 36.41 -2.19 20.05
C SER A 764 37.49 -1.89 21.09
N LEU A 765 38.06 -0.69 21.08
CA LEU A 765 39.19 -0.33 21.94
C LEU A 765 38.75 0.11 23.34
N TRP A 766 37.66 0.86 23.43
CA TRP A 766 37.34 1.60 24.65
C TRP A 766 36.22 1.00 25.49
N PHE A 767 35.60 -0.11 25.07
CA PHE A 767 34.41 -0.70 25.72
C PHE A 767 34.50 -2.21 25.97
N SER A 768 33.89 -2.67 27.06
CA SER A 768 33.76 -4.09 27.42
C SER A 768 32.96 -4.90 26.39
N VAL A 769 33.10 -6.23 26.36
CA VAL A 769 32.38 -7.11 25.41
C VAL A 769 30.86 -6.88 25.42
N ARG A 770 30.26 -6.76 26.61
CA ARG A 770 28.82 -6.53 26.76
C ARG A 770 28.40 -5.11 26.37
N ALA A 771 29.24 -4.11 26.62
CA ALA A 771 29.04 -2.75 26.14
C ALA A 771 29.09 -2.67 24.60
N ARG A 772 30.00 -3.42 23.95
CA ARG A 772 30.04 -3.53 22.48
C ARG A 772 28.79 -4.18 21.90
N ALA A 773 28.31 -5.26 22.54
CA ALA A 773 27.07 -5.92 22.15
C ALA A 773 25.86 -4.97 22.24
N LEU A 774 25.78 -4.20 23.34
CA LEU A 774 24.77 -3.16 23.51
C LEU A 774 24.90 -2.05 22.44
N GLY A 775 26.13 -1.63 22.14
CA GLY A 775 26.43 -0.67 21.08
C GLY A 775 25.94 -1.16 19.71
N SER A 776 26.28 -2.38 19.33
CA SER A 776 25.79 -3.01 18.10
C SER A 776 24.26 -2.98 18.01
N PHE A 777 23.56 -3.40 19.08
CA PHE A 777 22.10 -3.43 19.13
C PHE A 777 21.46 -2.04 19.05
N LEU A 778 21.83 -1.13 19.95
CA LEU A 778 21.25 0.22 20.02
C LEU A 778 21.67 1.10 18.84
N GLY A 779 22.91 0.95 18.37
CA GLY A 779 23.42 1.65 17.20
C GLY A 779 22.63 1.29 15.94
N GLY A 780 22.31 0.01 15.75
CA GLY A 780 21.44 -0.44 14.66
C GLY A 780 20.04 0.19 14.71
N ILE A 781 19.41 0.21 15.89
CA ILE A 781 18.09 0.83 16.09
C ILE A 781 18.13 2.34 15.80
N ALA A 782 19.12 3.04 16.37
CA ALA A 782 19.29 4.49 16.19
C ALA A 782 19.56 4.87 14.72
N ALA A 783 20.36 4.06 14.02
CA ALA A 783 20.61 4.20 12.60
C ALA A 783 19.33 3.99 11.77
N ILE A 784 18.55 2.95 12.03
CA ILE A 784 17.28 2.71 11.33
C ILE A 784 16.33 3.90 11.50
N ILE A 785 16.15 4.39 12.74
CA ILE A 785 15.25 5.51 13.03
C ILE A 785 15.71 6.76 12.27
N SER A 786 16.98 7.14 12.41
CA SER A 786 17.51 8.36 11.79
C SER A 786 17.53 8.29 10.25
N GLY A 787 17.86 7.13 9.67
CA GLY A 787 17.79 6.89 8.23
C GLY A 787 16.37 7.03 7.69
N ASN A 788 15.37 6.44 8.36
CA ASN A 788 13.97 6.58 7.94
C ASN A 788 13.46 8.02 8.10
N ILE A 789 13.90 8.76 9.13
CA ILE A 789 13.58 10.20 9.28
C ILE A 789 14.13 11.00 8.08
N LEU A 790 15.39 10.77 7.69
CA LEU A 790 15.95 11.43 6.52
C LEU A 790 15.24 11.02 5.22
N GLY A 791 14.90 9.73 5.07
CA GLY A 791 14.10 9.21 3.95
C GLY A 791 12.74 9.92 3.81
N LEU A 792 12.03 10.10 4.93
CA LEU A 792 10.77 10.86 4.97
C LEU A 792 10.97 12.34 4.62
N TRP A 793 12.09 12.94 5.03
CA TRP A 793 12.42 14.32 4.69
C TRP A 793 12.65 14.51 3.19
N ILE A 794 13.49 13.66 2.58
CA ILE A 794 13.84 13.79 1.16
C ILE A 794 12.66 13.45 0.24
N ASP A 795 11.70 12.63 0.66
CA ASP A 795 10.49 12.32 -0.10
C ASP A 795 9.36 13.34 0.06
N ARG A 796 9.51 14.33 0.95
CA ARG A 796 8.45 15.30 1.26
C ARG A 796 8.15 16.25 0.08
N THR A 797 7.20 15.86 -0.77
CA THR A 797 6.81 16.59 -1.99
C THR A 797 6.22 17.98 -1.73
N SER A 798 5.73 18.25 -0.52
CA SER A 798 5.27 19.59 -0.11
C SER A 798 6.39 20.64 -0.04
N ILE A 799 7.66 20.23 -0.08
CA ILE A 799 8.84 21.11 -0.05
C ILE A 799 9.61 20.92 -1.36
N SER A 800 10.02 22.01 -2.01
CA SER A 800 10.75 21.91 -3.28
C SER A 800 12.06 21.15 -3.13
N LEU A 801 12.46 20.43 -4.19
CA LEU A 801 13.68 19.61 -4.21
C LEU A 801 14.92 20.41 -3.78
N LYS A 802 15.03 21.66 -4.27
CA LYS A 802 16.06 22.63 -3.89
C LYS A 802 16.17 22.81 -2.36
N HIS A 803 15.06 23.02 -1.67
CA HIS A 803 15.08 23.22 -0.22
C HIS A 803 15.36 21.92 0.53
N ARG A 804 14.78 20.79 0.10
CA ARG A 804 15.03 19.48 0.72
C ARG A 804 16.51 19.11 0.72
N VAL A 805 17.17 19.26 -0.43
CA VAL A 805 18.61 18.97 -0.61
C VAL A 805 19.45 19.87 0.30
N ARG A 806 19.18 21.18 0.30
CA ARG A 806 19.99 22.17 1.01
C ARG A 806 19.85 22.06 2.52
N TYR A 807 18.63 21.96 3.04
CA TYR A 807 18.40 21.79 4.47
C TYR A 807 18.86 20.43 4.97
N GLY A 808 18.66 19.37 4.18
CA GLY A 808 19.18 18.03 4.49
C GLY A 808 20.71 18.05 4.60
N PHE A 809 21.39 18.63 3.60
CA PHE A 809 22.84 18.77 3.62
C PHE A 809 23.32 19.61 4.81
N ALA A 810 22.72 20.78 5.06
CA ALA A 810 23.08 21.65 6.18
C ALA A 810 22.93 20.94 7.54
N ALA A 811 21.81 20.23 7.75
CA ALA A 811 21.58 19.49 8.97
C ALA A 811 22.63 18.38 9.17
N ILE A 812 22.93 17.61 8.12
CA ILE A 812 23.92 16.53 8.16
C ILE A 812 25.31 17.09 8.52
N VAL A 813 25.79 18.12 7.82
CA VAL A 813 27.14 18.63 8.05
C VAL A 813 27.28 19.29 9.42
N ILE A 814 26.29 20.04 9.89
CA ILE A 814 26.32 20.69 11.21
C ILE A 814 26.35 19.65 12.33
N LEU A 815 25.47 18.64 12.26
CA LEU A 815 25.41 17.58 13.28
C LEU A 815 26.70 16.77 13.29
N GLN A 816 27.24 16.41 12.13
CA GLN A 816 28.52 15.72 12.03
C GLN A 816 29.67 16.54 12.62
N GLY A 817 29.75 17.84 12.34
CA GLY A 817 30.78 18.70 12.92
C GLY A 817 30.74 18.69 14.45
N ALA A 818 29.55 18.74 15.03
CA ALA A 818 29.37 18.62 16.48
C ALA A 818 29.82 17.25 17.02
N TRP A 819 29.44 16.16 16.35
CA TRP A 819 29.81 14.81 16.77
C TRP A 819 31.30 14.51 16.62
N TRP A 820 31.94 14.98 15.54
CA TRP A 820 33.39 14.85 15.36
C TRP A 820 34.17 15.69 16.37
N THR A 821 33.66 16.87 16.74
CA THR A 821 34.25 17.67 17.82
C THR A 821 34.17 16.93 19.14
N TRP A 822 33.02 16.34 19.47
CA TRP A 822 32.85 15.53 20.68
C TRP A 822 33.75 14.29 20.67
N ALA A 823 33.78 13.55 19.57
CA ALA A 823 34.64 12.39 19.40
C ALA A 823 36.11 12.75 19.60
N THR A 824 36.58 13.85 19.00
CA THR A 824 37.93 14.38 19.14
C THR A 824 38.29 14.59 20.61
N VAL A 825 37.46 15.32 21.37
CA VAL A 825 37.68 15.57 22.80
C VAL A 825 37.78 14.29 23.61
N ILE A 826 36.94 13.29 23.30
CA ILE A 826 36.92 12.01 24.01
C ILE A 826 38.15 11.17 23.68
N VAL A 827 38.50 10.99 22.40
CA VAL A 827 39.65 10.15 22.05
C VAL A 827 40.98 10.76 22.47
N THR A 828 41.13 12.08 22.48
CA THR A 828 42.33 12.74 23.04
C THR A 828 42.49 12.48 24.54
N ARG A 829 41.37 12.32 25.26
CA ARG A 829 41.39 11.97 26.68
C ARG A 829 41.74 10.50 26.86
N TYR A 830 41.04 9.62 26.12
CA TYR A 830 41.21 8.17 26.23
C TYR A 830 42.61 7.71 25.80
N SER A 831 43.22 8.37 24.82
CA SER A 831 44.61 8.09 24.41
C SER A 831 45.66 8.43 25.48
N ARG A 832 45.28 9.12 26.57
CA ARG A 832 46.17 9.41 27.70
C ARG A 832 45.92 8.49 28.88
N THR A 833 44.66 8.11 29.10
CA THR A 833 44.24 7.34 30.28
C THR A 833 44.02 5.85 29.99
N HIS A 834 44.00 5.45 28.73
CA HIS A 834 43.71 4.11 28.21
C HIS A 834 42.60 3.35 28.95
N PRO A 835 41.38 3.92 29.04
CA PRO A 835 40.30 3.33 29.82
C PRO A 835 39.63 2.16 29.07
N THR A 836 38.94 1.29 29.81
CA THR A 836 37.98 0.34 29.24
C THR A 836 36.67 0.48 30.00
N TYR A 837 35.64 1.02 29.36
CA TYR A 837 34.37 1.32 30.01
C TYR A 837 33.36 0.18 29.84
N ASP A 838 32.68 -0.11 30.94
CA ASP A 838 31.50 -0.95 31.02
C ASP A 838 30.25 -0.10 31.31
N TRP A 839 29.04 -0.61 31.04
CA TRP A 839 27.81 0.15 31.22
C TRP A 839 27.49 0.53 32.68
N VAL A 840 28.20 -0.06 33.65
CA VAL A 840 28.07 0.29 35.08
C VAL A 840 28.95 1.50 35.45
N ASP A 841 29.88 1.89 34.59
CA ASP A 841 30.84 2.94 34.90
C ASP A 841 30.19 4.33 34.75
N PRO A 842 30.42 5.26 35.70
CA PRO A 842 29.81 6.60 35.67
C PRO A 842 30.08 7.39 34.39
N GLU A 843 31.23 7.18 33.74
CA GLU A 843 31.63 7.89 32.53
C GLU A 843 31.20 7.20 31.22
N PHE A 844 30.59 6.01 31.31
CA PHE A 844 30.18 5.21 30.14
C PHE A 844 29.34 6.01 29.14
N GLY A 845 28.32 6.73 29.62
CA GLY A 845 27.39 7.46 28.76
C GLY A 845 28.07 8.52 27.88
N GLY A 846 29.13 9.15 28.39
CA GLY A 846 29.87 10.21 27.68
C GLY A 846 30.64 9.68 26.47
N GLY A 847 31.20 8.48 26.55
CA GLY A 847 31.84 7.82 25.40
C GLY A 847 30.86 7.04 24.53
N PHE A 848 29.94 6.32 25.14
CA PHE A 848 28.99 5.47 24.42
C PHE A 848 28.06 6.29 23.53
N GLY A 849 27.67 7.50 23.98
CA GLY A 849 26.92 8.45 23.16
C GLY A 849 27.63 8.80 21.85
N VAL A 850 28.95 9.02 21.87
CA VAL A 850 29.75 9.29 20.67
C VAL A 850 29.57 8.19 19.64
N PHE A 851 29.70 6.93 20.05
CA PHE A 851 29.52 5.79 19.16
C PHE A 851 28.13 5.78 18.51
N ILE A 852 27.06 5.98 19.29
CA ILE A 852 25.68 5.99 18.77
C ILE A 852 25.49 7.13 17.75
N PHE A 853 25.98 8.34 18.06
CA PHE A 853 25.83 9.48 17.16
C PHE A 853 26.70 9.38 15.90
N LEU A 854 27.90 8.82 15.98
CA LEU A 854 28.70 8.52 14.78
C LEU A 854 28.04 7.45 13.90
N THR A 855 27.40 6.45 14.51
CA THR A 855 26.62 5.43 13.78
C THR A 855 25.42 6.05 13.06
N ILE A 856 24.70 6.96 13.74
CA ILE A 856 23.64 7.79 13.12
C ILE A 856 24.22 8.60 11.95
N GLY A 857 25.36 9.28 12.16
CA GLY A 857 26.03 10.10 11.18
C GLY A 857 26.41 9.34 9.91
N PHE A 858 26.98 8.16 10.06
CA PHE A 858 27.24 7.26 8.94
C PHE A 858 25.97 6.95 8.18
N GLN A 859 24.92 6.51 8.89
CA GLN A 859 23.67 6.08 8.25
C GLN A 859 22.98 7.20 7.47
N VAL A 860 22.90 8.42 8.03
CA VAL A 860 22.28 9.55 7.34
C VAL A 860 23.10 10.02 6.13
N ASN A 861 24.43 10.01 6.22
CA ASN A 861 25.28 10.36 5.08
C ASN A 861 25.16 9.33 3.97
N TYR A 862 25.22 8.06 4.34
CA TYR A 862 25.12 6.95 3.42
C TYR A 862 23.82 7.02 2.62
N LEU A 863 22.68 7.22 3.27
CA LEU A 863 21.39 7.43 2.58
C LEU A 863 21.41 8.69 1.70
N PHE A 864 22.00 9.79 2.19
CA PHE A 864 22.11 11.03 1.42
C PHE A 864 22.95 10.87 0.15
N LEU A 865 24.02 10.06 0.16
CA LEU A 865 24.83 9.77 -1.02
C LEU A 865 24.02 9.07 -2.13
N TYR A 866 23.18 8.09 -1.77
CA TYR A 866 22.29 7.43 -2.73
C TYR A 866 21.33 8.46 -3.37
N PHE A 867 20.80 9.37 -2.55
CA PHE A 867 19.96 10.47 -3.03
C PHE A 867 20.71 11.42 -3.97
N ILE A 868 21.97 11.77 -3.69
CA ILE A 868 22.80 12.61 -4.58
C ILE A 868 23.00 11.93 -5.93
N ILE A 869 23.44 10.68 -5.91
CA ILE A 869 23.74 9.90 -7.10
C ILE A 869 22.50 9.70 -7.97
N GLN A 870 21.35 9.42 -7.34
CA GLN A 870 20.07 9.36 -8.03
C GLN A 870 19.76 10.66 -8.80
N ASN A 871 19.98 11.82 -8.17
CA ASN A 871 19.71 13.11 -8.82
C ASN A 871 20.72 13.42 -9.93
N LEU A 872 21.97 12.94 -9.81
CA LEU A 872 22.98 13.06 -10.86
C LEU A 872 22.69 12.17 -12.07
N ALA A 873 22.10 10.99 -11.86
CA ALA A 873 21.71 10.08 -12.95
C ALA A 873 20.52 10.60 -13.78
N GLY A 874 19.72 11.54 -13.25
CA GLY A 874 18.68 12.23 -14.03
C GLY A 874 17.54 11.35 -14.56
N GLY A 875 17.43 10.11 -14.11
CA GLY A 875 16.44 9.14 -14.59
C GLY A 875 16.87 8.30 -15.81
N ASP A 876 18.09 8.48 -16.32
CA ASP A 876 18.69 7.61 -17.34
C ASP A 876 19.18 6.31 -16.68
N GLU A 877 18.63 5.19 -17.13
CA GLU A 877 18.86 3.86 -16.56
C GLU A 877 20.31 3.37 -16.72
N ALA A 878 20.99 3.71 -17.83
CA ALA A 878 22.39 3.36 -18.04
C ALA A 878 23.31 4.20 -17.14
N LEU A 879 22.97 5.47 -16.94
CA LEU A 879 23.68 6.32 -15.97
C LEU A 879 23.46 5.84 -14.54
N VAL A 880 22.30 5.29 -14.18
CA VAL A 880 22.07 4.69 -12.85
C VAL A 880 23.07 3.58 -12.57
N ILE A 881 23.28 2.64 -13.50
CA ILE A 881 24.24 1.53 -13.30
C ILE A 881 25.67 2.05 -13.17
N ARG A 882 26.07 3.00 -14.04
CA ARG A 882 27.43 3.58 -14.00
C ARG A 882 27.67 4.37 -12.72
N TYR A 883 26.73 5.23 -12.31
CA TYR A 883 26.88 5.96 -11.06
C TYR A 883 26.81 5.05 -9.83
N ALA A 884 26.02 3.97 -9.86
CA ALA A 884 26.04 2.94 -8.81
C ALA A 884 27.43 2.30 -8.69
N ALA A 885 28.03 1.89 -9.81
CA ALA A 885 29.38 1.33 -9.85
C ALA A 885 30.42 2.33 -9.32
N LEU A 886 30.36 3.59 -9.75
CA LEU A 886 31.28 4.63 -9.30
C LEU A 886 31.11 4.98 -7.83
N LEU A 887 29.88 5.09 -7.33
CA LEU A 887 29.62 5.34 -5.92
C LEU A 887 30.25 4.22 -5.08
N ARG A 888 29.86 2.97 -5.35
CA ARG A 888 30.31 1.80 -4.57
C ARG A 888 31.82 1.56 -4.67
N GLY A 889 32.40 1.77 -5.85
CA GLY A 889 33.85 1.68 -6.04
C GLY A 889 34.61 2.77 -5.29
N THR A 890 34.11 4.01 -5.32
CA THR A 890 34.72 5.14 -4.59
C THR A 890 34.60 4.95 -3.08
N GLU A 891 33.44 4.49 -2.60
CA GLU A 891 33.25 4.16 -1.19
C GLU A 891 34.24 3.08 -0.75
N SER A 892 34.38 2.03 -1.55
CA SER A 892 35.32 0.94 -1.28
C SER A 892 36.76 1.44 -1.21
N ALA A 893 37.17 2.37 -2.07
CA ALA A 893 38.53 2.95 -2.02
C ALA A 893 38.81 3.67 -0.70
N TRP A 894 37.84 4.45 -0.22
CA TRP A 894 37.96 5.15 1.07
C TRP A 894 37.86 4.20 2.26
N GLN A 895 37.02 3.17 2.21
CA GLN A 895 36.93 2.15 3.26
C GLN A 895 38.21 1.30 3.32
N ALA A 896 38.81 0.95 2.18
CA ALA A 896 40.10 0.26 2.13
C ALA A 896 41.20 1.07 2.82
N LEU A 897 41.26 2.37 2.53
CA LEU A 897 42.18 3.28 3.19
C LEU A 897 41.89 3.38 4.69
N SER A 898 40.61 3.53 5.07
CA SER A 898 40.22 3.70 6.46
C SER A 898 40.53 2.46 7.30
N TYR A 899 40.07 1.28 6.90
CA TYR A 899 40.39 0.02 7.58
C TYR A 899 41.90 -0.27 7.57
N GLY A 900 42.62 0.07 6.50
CA GLY A 900 44.07 -0.06 6.43
C GLY A 900 44.78 0.83 7.47
N LEU A 901 44.39 2.10 7.58
CA LEU A 901 44.94 3.03 8.57
C LEU A 901 44.57 2.63 10.00
N GLU A 902 43.32 2.24 10.24
CA GLU A 902 42.83 1.75 11.54
C GLU A 902 43.48 0.43 12.00
N SER A 903 44.30 -0.22 11.16
CA SER A 903 45.15 -1.34 11.58
C SER A 903 46.42 -0.88 12.31
N LEU A 904 46.77 0.41 12.20
CA LEU A 904 47.89 1.05 12.89
C LEU A 904 47.41 1.60 14.24
N THR A 905 48.16 1.31 15.31
CA THR A 905 47.78 1.67 16.68
C THR A 905 47.46 3.16 16.86
N VAL A 906 48.29 4.05 16.29
CA VAL A 906 48.10 5.51 16.42
C VAL A 906 46.80 5.98 15.77
N PHE A 907 46.44 5.42 14.62
CA PHE A 907 45.19 5.74 13.94
C PHE A 907 44.00 5.16 14.70
N ALA A 908 44.10 3.91 15.13
CA ALA A 908 43.07 3.22 15.90
C ALA A 908 42.70 3.98 17.19
N GLU A 909 43.68 4.52 17.92
CA GLU A 909 43.44 5.22 19.17
C GLU A 909 42.82 6.61 18.99
N HIS A 910 43.28 7.39 18.02
CA HIS A 910 42.84 8.78 17.85
C HIS A 910 43.05 9.36 16.44
N GLY A 911 44.06 8.89 15.68
CA GLY A 911 44.37 9.43 14.36
C GLY A 911 43.24 9.28 13.33
N GLY A 912 42.44 8.22 13.42
CA GLY A 912 41.25 8.00 12.58
C GLY A 912 40.20 9.10 12.73
N VAL A 913 39.87 9.43 13.99
CA VAL A 913 38.92 10.50 14.32
C VAL A 913 39.42 11.85 13.80
N TYR A 914 40.70 12.18 14.01
CA TYR A 914 41.27 13.45 13.54
C TYR A 914 41.27 13.54 12.01
N MET A 915 41.65 12.44 11.33
CA MET A 915 41.67 12.38 9.87
C MET A 915 40.26 12.54 9.29
N ASN A 916 39.27 11.80 9.83
CA ASN A 916 37.90 11.91 9.33
C ASN A 916 37.31 13.29 9.60
N PHE A 917 37.65 13.93 10.72
CA PHE A 917 37.20 15.29 11.01
C PHE A 917 37.78 16.31 10.02
N GLY A 918 39.07 16.18 9.68
CA GLY A 918 39.70 16.96 8.62
C GLY A 918 39.06 16.70 7.25
N LEU A 919 38.81 15.45 6.91
CA LEU A 919 38.18 15.04 5.65
C LEU A 919 36.75 15.59 5.53
N TRP A 920 35.97 15.58 6.62
CA TRP A 920 34.66 16.21 6.71
C TRP A 920 34.75 17.71 6.37
N ALA A 921 35.69 18.44 6.97
CA ALA A 921 35.83 19.88 6.76
C ALA A 921 36.16 20.23 5.30
N VAL A 922 37.08 19.48 4.68
CA VAL A 922 37.51 19.71 3.29
C VAL A 922 36.44 19.29 2.28
N ALA A 923 35.61 18.30 2.61
CA ALA A 923 34.59 17.77 1.70
C ALA A 923 33.37 18.69 1.48
N ILE A 924 33.07 19.61 2.42
CA ILE A 924 31.84 20.41 2.40
C ILE A 924 31.78 21.32 1.16
N LEU A 925 32.84 22.10 0.89
CA LEU A 925 32.82 23.09 -0.19
C LEU A 925 32.71 22.44 -1.57
N PRO A 926 33.52 21.41 -1.93
CA PRO A 926 33.35 20.69 -3.18
C PRO A 926 31.94 20.10 -3.35
N ALA A 927 31.41 19.43 -2.32
CA ALA A 927 30.07 18.83 -2.38
C ALA A 927 28.97 19.87 -2.63
N TRP A 928 29.08 21.02 -1.96
CA TRP A 928 28.13 22.12 -2.13
C TRP A 928 28.05 22.63 -3.58
N THR A 929 29.18 22.63 -4.32
CA THR A 929 29.18 23.05 -5.73
C THR A 929 28.29 22.18 -6.62
N VAL A 930 28.03 20.93 -6.22
CA VAL A 930 27.13 20.02 -6.94
C VAL A 930 25.71 20.15 -6.40
N LEU A 931 25.56 20.06 -5.08
CA LEU A 931 24.27 20.04 -4.39
C LEU A 931 23.44 21.29 -4.62
N ARG A 932 24.08 22.47 -4.74
CA ARG A 932 23.36 23.73 -4.94
C ARG A 932 22.55 23.77 -6.23
N HIS A 933 22.97 23.05 -7.27
CA HIS A 933 22.29 23.02 -8.57
C HIS A 933 21.19 21.96 -8.65
N ILE A 934 21.07 21.07 -7.65
CA ILE A 934 19.99 20.07 -7.64
C ILE A 934 18.66 20.78 -7.35
N GLY A 935 17.70 20.64 -8.28
CA GLY A 935 16.37 21.26 -8.16
C GLY A 935 16.29 22.72 -8.61
N GLU A 936 17.28 23.24 -9.34
CA GLU A 936 17.18 24.52 -10.05
C GLU A 936 16.62 24.29 -11.47
N THR A 937 15.53 24.97 -11.83
CA THR A 937 14.99 24.98 -13.20
C THR A 937 15.91 25.82 -14.08
N THR A 938 16.84 25.17 -14.78
CA THR A 938 17.57 25.83 -15.86
C THR A 938 16.64 25.92 -17.07
N THR A 939 16.08 27.10 -17.32
CA THR A 939 15.59 27.49 -18.64
C THR A 939 16.75 27.59 -19.61
N THR A 940 16.94 26.61 -20.50
CA THR A 940 17.48 26.75 -21.88
C THR A 940 17.63 25.38 -22.57
N PRO A 941 17.63 25.33 -23.91
CA PRO A 941 16.58 25.68 -24.88
C PRO A 941 15.95 24.40 -25.49
N THR A 942 14.90 24.59 -26.28
CA THR A 942 14.17 23.56 -27.03
C THR A 942 15.06 22.59 -27.81
N ASP A 943 14.74 21.29 -27.74
CA ASP A 943 15.26 20.19 -28.58
C ASP A 943 14.85 20.30 -30.06
N SER A 944 14.70 21.53 -30.58
CA SER A 944 14.51 21.82 -32.00
C SER A 944 15.82 21.91 -32.79
N ASP A 945 16.99 21.93 -32.14
CA ASP A 945 18.29 22.15 -32.80
C ASP A 945 19.19 20.91 -32.94
N VAL A 946 18.76 19.72 -32.47
CA VAL A 946 19.51 18.47 -32.65
C VAL A 946 19.04 17.67 -33.88
N THR A 947 17.82 17.90 -34.36
CA THR A 947 17.26 17.27 -35.56
C THR A 947 17.82 17.78 -36.89
N THR A 948 18.55 18.90 -36.90
CA THR A 948 19.06 19.50 -38.16
C THR A 948 20.47 19.02 -38.52
N LYS A 949 21.25 18.49 -37.58
CA LYS A 949 22.63 18.01 -37.85
C LYS A 949 22.80 16.50 -38.06
N GLN A 950 21.77 15.69 -37.79
CA GLN A 950 21.79 14.25 -38.10
C GLN A 950 21.11 13.88 -39.42
N ARG A 951 20.43 14.82 -40.08
CA ARG A 951 19.82 14.61 -41.42
C ARG A 951 20.77 14.89 -42.60
N GLU A 952 21.98 15.41 -42.36
CA GLU A 952 22.98 15.65 -43.41
C GLU A 952 24.07 14.56 -43.53
N VAL A 953 24.06 13.51 -42.68
CA VAL A 953 25.14 12.48 -42.66
C VAL A 953 24.68 11.08 -43.09
N ALA A 954 23.39 10.86 -43.34
CA ALA A 954 22.90 9.58 -43.89
C ALA A 954 22.28 9.80 -45.27
N GLY A 955 23.13 9.96 -46.28
CA GLY A 955 22.72 9.82 -47.67
C GLY A 955 22.39 8.36 -47.97
N VAL A 956 21.11 7.99 -47.81
CA VAL A 956 20.51 6.82 -48.48
C VAL A 956 19.12 7.23 -48.96
N LYS A 957 18.95 7.20 -50.28
CA LYS A 957 17.68 7.39 -50.98
C LYS A 957 16.81 6.13 -50.83
N VAL A 958 15.50 6.38 -50.93
CA VAL A 958 14.32 5.48 -51.00
C VAL A 958 13.67 5.19 -49.67
#